data_AF-A0A816SV10-F1
#
_entry.id   AF-A0A816SV10-F1
#
_cell.length_a   1.000
_cell.length_b   1.000
_cell.length_c   1.000
_cell.angle_alpha   90.00
_cell.angle_beta   90.00
_cell.angle_gamma   90.00
#
_symmetry.space_group_name_H-M   'P 1'
#
loop_
_entity.id
_entity.type
_entity.pdbx_description
1 polymer ?
#
loop_
_entity_poly.entity_id
_entity_poly.type
_entity_poly.pdbx_seq_one_letter_code
_entity_poly.pdbx_strand_id
1 'polypeptide(L)'
;MLPMFSPLALPDNVLSFEGEKFFELVNQTCGEIFKELMEVLSINTVHKLLLLENDILAVFQKKYKELEKITQRACLHLDDDTIMLKPGLRLDYDRFIEALHAVNNQSRDQEQTVSLNDVFFSLLKNLTKSFQLNENDDSQNSYCFLIAFIENIFSNLVKNKNNYRYSEAVMHFAQSLYILGGRNVYEFVRLNLPGAIPSMPTLNESLGKAGACIEEGEFRYNVLHDHQKSYGYQIAVCSEDATAVIKKVTYNAATNTFTGFSLPLERGIPVARYFQTDSFDELKNWFENKDKTDYLNVHMVQPLIASSPYSSPFLLAAYGISNNFKAIDVLNRWIWMFEKSKQSNVRIVAFSTDCDPRYLLAMRLATSFFAKFVNISLCDRKDVLEIDLPKDWSAWFFMQTRQVFFCFQDPIHLCTKLRNRMLSKKATMLIGNEVVSIEVLMKLIETKSKLVHGLVKTDIEPKDRQNFKACIKLSNDDVLAALEDIDGSQATRVYLRLLRSVVLAYVEHNTSIIDRIYHSWFSVFLCRIWQTWLQIIDEKDILGYRVETKKNLFITGPALFSIELNAHSLLAVCLLVCQHKLPESALSISNYSSQPCEATFRLTRSMSGAFSSVVNFTTDQFLKRAGKLSVLTDLENQSESGQLGCPLQFPKHHKRRRKVAALKKSVSNTTIDLPRNDTIKKIIHQAYNDAYKLLSELDINIALEKKKKTKINEVSSYVRTQFEKKFKKVTYDEGEIYSSNDESDEEVATNVNSSSKPEEDSSEDENDLPCISSSGKHQFNGMRVTDTISSSLTNSYFCVEIDNKKKYIHKQTACWLLTDNKANLSADRLKRVQQGSR
;
A
#
# COMPACT_ATOMS: atom_id res chain seq x y z
N MET A 1 63.52 -17.75 15.21
CA MET A 1 64.59 -18.29 16.08
C MET A 1 65.26 -19.41 15.33
N LEU A 2 66.59 -19.42 15.22
CA LEU A 2 67.32 -20.60 14.78
C LEU A 2 67.19 -21.69 15.87
N PRO A 3 66.95 -22.96 15.53
CA PRO A 3 66.89 -24.01 16.53
C PRO A 3 68.27 -24.11 17.21
N MET A 4 68.30 -24.03 18.54
CA MET A 4 69.54 -24.08 19.33
C MET A 4 70.26 -25.43 19.22
N PHE A 5 69.66 -26.45 18.58
CA PHE A 5 70.20 -27.80 18.43
C PHE A 5 69.77 -28.48 17.12
N SER A 6 70.51 -29.50 16.68
CA SER A 6 70.18 -30.31 15.51
C SER A 6 68.82 -31.00 15.67
N PRO A 7 67.94 -30.99 14.65
CA PRO A 7 66.60 -31.55 14.76
C PRO A 7 66.66 -33.07 14.98
N LEU A 8 65.90 -33.55 15.95
CA LEU A 8 65.71 -34.98 16.20
C LEU A 8 64.92 -35.58 15.03
N ALA A 9 65.52 -36.52 14.29
CA ALA A 9 64.84 -37.16 13.17
C ALA A 9 63.83 -38.21 13.70
N LEU A 10 62.55 -37.98 13.47
CA LEU A 10 61.46 -38.91 13.82
C LEU A 10 60.94 -39.63 12.56
N PRO A 11 60.43 -40.87 12.68
CA PRO A 11 59.80 -41.58 11.57
C PRO A 11 58.58 -40.83 11.00
N ASP A 12 58.34 -40.92 9.69
CA ASP A 12 57.22 -40.21 9.02
C ASP A 12 55.83 -40.59 9.58
N ASN A 13 55.69 -41.81 10.13
CA ASN A 13 54.46 -42.31 10.72
C ASN A 13 54.43 -42.21 12.26
N VAL A 14 55.31 -41.41 12.88
CA VAL A 14 55.47 -41.33 14.33
C VAL A 14 54.15 -41.01 15.07
N LEU A 15 53.26 -40.20 14.49
CA LEU A 15 51.97 -39.85 15.10
C LEU A 15 51.02 -41.05 15.27
N SER A 16 51.26 -42.15 14.55
CA SER A 16 50.49 -43.39 14.65
C SER A 16 51.02 -44.37 15.69
N PHE A 17 52.10 -44.03 16.40
CA PHE A 17 52.72 -44.95 17.34
C PHE A 17 51.90 -45.07 18.64
N GLU A 18 51.64 -46.32 19.02
CA GLU A 18 50.91 -46.73 20.21
C GLU A 18 51.55 -47.95 20.87
N GLY A 19 51.29 -48.13 22.17
CA GLY A 19 51.76 -49.28 22.95
C GLY A 19 53.28 -49.42 22.93
N GLU A 20 53.77 -50.64 22.69
CA GLU A 20 55.21 -50.94 22.70
C GLU A 20 56.01 -50.10 21.71
N LYS A 21 55.47 -49.81 20.51
CA LYS A 21 56.16 -48.97 19.52
C LYS A 21 56.38 -47.55 20.02
N PHE A 22 55.42 -47.01 20.76
CA PHE A 22 55.56 -45.70 21.39
C PHE A 22 56.61 -45.75 22.51
N PHE A 23 56.60 -46.78 23.35
CA PHE A 23 57.57 -46.92 24.44
C PHE A 23 59.00 -47.16 23.93
N GLU A 24 59.18 -47.92 22.86
CA GLU A 24 60.47 -48.10 22.20
C GLU A 24 60.99 -46.78 21.64
N LEU A 25 60.13 -45.99 21.00
CA LEU A 25 60.48 -44.66 20.52
C LEU A 25 60.95 -43.76 21.68
N VAL A 26 60.17 -43.66 22.75
CA VAL A 26 60.52 -42.84 23.94
C VAL A 26 61.84 -43.31 24.56
N ASN A 27 62.09 -44.63 24.61
CA ASN A 27 63.35 -45.17 25.13
C ASN A 27 64.55 -44.82 24.24
N GLN A 28 64.38 -44.87 22.91
CA GLN A 28 65.44 -44.53 21.96
C GLN A 28 65.76 -43.03 21.95
N THR A 29 64.75 -42.18 22.16
CA THR A 29 64.91 -40.71 22.06
C THR A 29 65.19 -40.02 23.39
N CYS A 30 64.53 -40.45 24.47
CA CYS A 30 64.61 -39.83 25.80
C CYS A 30 65.24 -40.75 26.86
N GLY A 31 65.47 -42.02 26.55
CA GLY A 31 66.06 -43.00 27.46
C GLY A 31 65.05 -43.75 28.35
N GLU A 32 65.56 -44.77 29.05
CA GLU A 32 64.78 -45.74 29.81
C GLU A 32 63.95 -45.12 30.94
N ILE A 33 64.47 -44.06 31.57
CA ILE A 33 63.78 -43.34 32.65
C ILE A 33 62.44 -42.75 32.16
N PHE A 34 62.41 -42.19 30.95
CA PHE A 34 61.18 -41.65 30.38
C PHE A 34 60.23 -42.72 29.88
N LYS A 35 60.75 -43.84 29.37
CA LYS A 35 59.92 -45.00 29.03
C LYS A 35 59.15 -45.48 30.27
N GLU A 36 59.84 -45.73 31.37
CA GLU A 36 59.24 -46.17 32.63
C GLU A 36 58.24 -45.13 33.17
N LEU A 37 58.56 -43.83 33.07
CA LEU A 37 57.65 -42.76 33.50
C LEU A 37 56.34 -42.77 32.69
N MET A 38 56.42 -42.96 31.36
CA MET A 38 55.24 -43.02 30.49
C MET A 38 54.39 -44.26 30.77
N GLU A 39 55.05 -45.40 31.05
CA GLU A 39 54.36 -46.64 31.45
C GLU A 39 53.61 -46.46 32.77
N VAL A 40 54.24 -45.89 33.81
CA VAL A 40 53.61 -45.62 35.11
C VAL A 40 52.44 -44.64 34.98
N LEU A 41 52.58 -43.60 34.14
CA LEU A 41 51.53 -42.60 33.92
C LEU A 41 50.47 -43.05 32.90
N SER A 42 50.54 -44.28 32.38
CA SER A 42 49.61 -44.84 31.38
C SER A 42 49.49 -43.99 30.11
N ILE A 43 50.56 -43.27 29.75
CA ILE A 43 50.66 -42.53 28.50
C ILE A 43 51.31 -43.46 27.49
N ASN A 44 50.49 -44.03 26.61
CA ASN A 44 50.91 -45.10 25.71
C ASN A 44 50.73 -44.75 24.23
N THR A 45 50.47 -43.49 23.89
CA THR A 45 50.36 -43.02 22.50
C THR A 45 50.95 -41.63 22.36
N VAL A 46 51.45 -41.31 21.16
CA VAL A 46 51.92 -39.96 20.84
C VAL A 46 50.83 -38.91 21.00
N HIS A 47 49.59 -39.26 20.63
CA HIS A 47 48.46 -38.33 20.75
C HIS A 47 48.13 -37.98 22.20
N LYS A 48 48.15 -38.97 23.12
CA LYS A 48 47.95 -38.71 24.55
C LYS A 48 49.04 -37.81 25.11
N LEU A 49 50.29 -38.02 24.70
CA LEU A 49 51.41 -37.20 25.14
C LEU A 49 51.28 -35.73 24.69
N LEU A 50 50.88 -35.49 23.44
CA LEU A 50 50.70 -34.15 22.87
C LEU A 50 49.47 -33.39 23.39
N LEU A 51 48.48 -34.10 23.95
CA LEU A 51 47.26 -33.50 24.53
C LEU A 51 47.42 -33.09 26.00
N LEU A 52 48.56 -33.37 26.63
CA LEU A 52 48.81 -32.98 28.01
C LEU A 52 49.10 -31.48 28.06
N GLU A 53 48.18 -30.71 28.67
CA GLU A 53 48.34 -29.26 28.86
C GLU A 53 49.37 -28.90 29.96
N ASN A 54 49.79 -29.87 30.78
CA ASN A 54 50.69 -29.67 31.91
C ASN A 54 52.05 -30.35 31.70
N ASP A 55 53.13 -29.74 32.21
CA ASP A 55 54.47 -30.32 32.22
C ASP A 55 54.46 -31.64 33.01
N ILE A 56 54.63 -32.76 32.30
CA ILE A 56 54.64 -34.10 32.89
C ILE A 56 55.73 -34.24 33.96
N LEU A 57 56.80 -33.45 33.87
CA LEU A 57 57.92 -33.46 34.80
C LEU A 57 57.53 -32.89 36.17
N ALA A 58 56.43 -32.14 36.27
CA ALA A 58 55.90 -31.65 37.55
C ALA A 58 55.47 -32.80 38.48
N VAL A 59 55.25 -34.01 37.94
CA VAL A 59 54.97 -35.21 38.72
C VAL A 59 56.10 -35.53 39.71
N PHE A 60 57.36 -35.20 39.39
CA PHE A 60 58.50 -35.41 40.29
C PHE A 60 58.47 -34.52 41.54
N GLN A 61 57.68 -33.44 41.55
CA GLN A 61 57.49 -32.57 42.72
C GLN A 61 56.45 -33.12 43.71
N LYS A 62 55.75 -34.21 43.34
CA LYS A 62 54.71 -34.84 44.17
C LYS A 62 55.22 -36.17 44.72
N LYS A 63 54.91 -36.45 46.00
CA LYS A 63 55.32 -37.69 46.67
C LYS A 63 54.40 -38.85 46.29
N TYR A 64 54.73 -39.58 45.23
CA TYR A 64 54.04 -40.80 44.80
C TYR A 64 54.90 -42.04 45.05
N LYS A 65 54.35 -43.03 45.74
CA LYS A 65 55.05 -44.27 46.10
C LYS A 65 55.50 -45.08 44.87
N GLU A 66 54.71 -45.06 43.81
CA GLU A 66 55.00 -45.77 42.55
C GLU A 66 56.15 -45.14 41.74
N LEU A 67 56.44 -43.86 41.99
CA LEU A 67 57.46 -43.09 41.27
C LEU A 67 58.77 -42.94 42.05
N GLU A 68 58.83 -43.38 43.31
CA GLU A 68 59.97 -43.20 44.21
C GLU A 68 61.29 -43.72 43.61
N LYS A 69 61.25 -44.89 42.97
CA LYS A 69 62.40 -45.48 42.26
C LYS A 69 62.84 -44.67 41.04
N ILE A 70 61.89 -44.11 40.29
CA ILE A 70 62.16 -43.29 39.10
C ILE A 70 62.73 -41.92 39.54
N THR A 71 62.15 -41.30 40.57
CA THR A 71 62.61 -40.03 41.14
C THR A 71 64.05 -40.11 41.64
N GLN A 72 64.43 -41.19 42.34
CA GLN A 72 65.82 -41.41 42.79
C GLN A 72 66.83 -41.51 41.63
N ARG A 73 66.41 -42.01 40.46
CA ARG A 73 67.26 -42.13 39.26
C ARG A 73 67.30 -40.83 38.45
N ALA A 74 66.16 -40.15 38.34
CA ALA A 74 65.94 -39.01 37.46
C ALA A 74 66.36 -37.67 38.09
N CYS A 75 66.30 -37.55 39.42
CA CYS A 75 66.47 -36.28 40.11
C CYS A 75 67.69 -36.26 41.05
N LEU A 76 68.15 -35.05 41.36
CA LEU A 76 69.13 -34.73 42.40
C LEU A 76 68.36 -34.18 43.61
N HIS A 77 68.68 -34.67 44.81
CA HIS A 77 68.18 -34.11 46.06
C HIS A 77 69.14 -33.00 46.51
N LEU A 78 68.59 -31.80 46.71
CA LEU A 78 69.33 -30.64 47.20
C LEU A 78 69.25 -30.59 48.73
N ASP A 79 70.19 -29.84 49.36
CA ASP A 79 70.33 -29.77 50.82
C ASP A 79 69.11 -29.16 51.53
N ASP A 80 68.18 -28.53 50.80
CA ASP A 80 66.94 -27.93 51.26
C ASP A 80 65.70 -28.84 51.07
N ASP A 81 65.92 -30.15 50.87
CA ASP A 81 64.91 -31.17 50.56
C ASP A 81 64.16 -30.93 49.24
N THR A 82 64.59 -29.99 48.39
CA THR A 82 64.03 -29.82 47.06
C THR A 82 64.63 -30.81 46.06
N ILE A 83 63.83 -31.20 45.07
CA ILE A 83 64.18 -32.20 44.08
C ILE A 83 64.36 -31.50 42.73
N MET A 84 65.55 -31.62 42.14
CA MET A 84 65.87 -31.06 40.83
C MET A 84 66.04 -32.16 39.80
N LEU A 85 65.28 -32.14 38.70
CA LEU A 85 65.46 -33.08 37.60
C LEU A 85 66.85 -32.88 36.95
N LYS A 86 67.57 -33.97 36.65
CA LYS A 86 68.87 -33.88 35.98
C LYS A 86 68.72 -33.11 34.66
N PRO A 87 69.48 -32.01 34.44
CA PRO A 87 69.25 -31.11 33.30
C PRO A 87 69.29 -31.80 31.93
N GLY A 88 70.12 -32.84 31.76
CA GLY A 88 70.18 -33.61 30.52
C GLY A 88 68.87 -34.33 30.17
N LEU A 89 68.18 -34.90 31.17
CA LEU A 89 66.90 -35.59 30.97
C LEU A 89 65.80 -34.61 30.54
N ARG A 90 65.78 -33.42 31.14
CA ARG A 90 64.85 -32.36 30.75
C ARG A 90 65.06 -31.94 29.29
N LEU A 91 66.32 -31.73 28.91
CA LEU A 91 66.69 -31.33 27.56
C LEU A 91 66.28 -32.37 26.51
N ASP A 92 66.48 -33.66 26.78
CA ASP A 92 66.14 -34.74 25.85
C ASP A 92 64.62 -34.88 25.67
N TYR A 93 63.85 -34.69 26.75
CA TYR A 93 62.38 -34.68 26.70
C TYR A 93 61.84 -33.46 25.94
N ASP A 94 62.31 -32.26 26.25
CA ASP A 94 61.85 -31.03 25.59
C ASP A 94 62.11 -31.09 24.08
N ARG A 95 63.28 -31.59 23.65
CA ARG A 95 63.59 -31.80 22.22
C ARG A 95 62.66 -32.80 21.55
N PHE A 96 62.30 -33.88 22.23
CA PHE A 96 61.39 -34.88 21.70
C PHE A 96 59.98 -34.33 21.52
N ILE A 97 59.48 -33.56 22.49
CA ILE A 97 58.17 -32.89 22.41
C ILE A 97 58.14 -31.85 21.28
N GLU A 98 59.18 -31.03 21.16
CA GLU A 98 59.29 -30.06 20.06
C GLU A 98 59.27 -30.75 18.68
N ALA A 99 59.99 -31.87 18.52
CA ALA A 99 60.00 -32.63 17.29
C ALA A 99 58.62 -33.23 16.95
N LEU A 100 57.88 -33.73 17.95
CA LEU A 100 56.51 -34.25 17.76
C LEU A 100 55.51 -33.15 17.39
N HIS A 101 55.60 -31.96 18.01
CA HIS A 101 54.76 -30.82 17.65
C HIS A 101 55.04 -30.32 16.22
N ALA A 102 56.30 -30.33 15.79
CA ALA A 102 56.66 -29.95 14.42
C ALA A 102 56.01 -30.89 13.38
N VAL A 103 56.03 -32.20 13.62
CA VAL A 103 55.37 -33.20 12.75
C VAL A 103 53.85 -33.05 12.77
N ASN A 104 53.23 -32.87 13.94
CA ASN A 104 51.79 -32.68 14.07
C ASN A 104 51.28 -31.40 13.37
N ASN A 105 52.05 -30.32 13.41
CA ASN A 105 51.70 -29.08 12.72
C ASN A 105 51.81 -29.21 11.20
N GLN A 106 52.81 -29.93 10.70
CA GLN A 106 52.91 -30.26 9.26
C GLN A 106 51.74 -31.11 8.76
N SER A 107 51.22 -32.03 9.59
CA SER A 107 50.01 -32.80 9.26
C SER A 107 48.71 -31.95 9.33
N ARG A 108 48.62 -31.00 10.28
CA ARG A 108 47.43 -30.14 10.45
C ARG A 108 47.25 -29.10 9.33
N ASP A 109 48.34 -28.59 8.77
CA ASP A 109 48.28 -27.64 7.64
C ASP A 109 47.77 -28.29 6.33
N GLN A 110 47.75 -29.62 6.23
CA GLN A 110 47.19 -30.36 5.09
C GLN A 110 45.72 -30.78 5.26
N GLU A 111 45.16 -30.82 6.48
CA GLU A 111 43.81 -31.37 6.73
C GLU A 111 42.70 -30.32 7.02
N GLN A 112 43.01 -29.05 7.34
CA GLN A 112 41.99 -28.11 7.84
C GLN A 112 41.21 -27.26 6.82
N THR A 113 41.46 -27.37 5.51
CA THR A 113 40.72 -26.56 4.50
C THR A 113 39.70 -27.33 3.65
N VAL A 114 39.58 -28.68 3.78
CA VAL A 114 38.73 -29.48 2.86
C VAL A 114 37.52 -30.17 3.51
N SER A 115 37.45 -30.44 4.83
CA SER A 115 36.46 -31.42 5.34
C SER A 115 35.10 -30.89 5.85
N LEU A 116 35.02 -29.69 6.43
CA LEU A 116 33.75 -29.21 7.05
C LEU A 116 32.67 -28.79 6.03
N ASN A 117 33.12 -28.20 4.92
CA ASN A 117 32.24 -27.81 3.83
C ASN A 117 31.65 -29.04 3.16
N ASP A 118 32.44 -30.06 2.83
CA ASP A 118 31.97 -31.25 2.11
C ASP A 118 30.96 -32.09 2.89
N VAL A 119 31.14 -32.20 4.21
CA VAL A 119 30.15 -32.87 5.09
C VAL A 119 28.84 -32.10 5.14
N PHE A 120 28.89 -30.77 5.26
CA PHE A 120 27.70 -29.90 5.24
C PHE A 120 26.99 -29.92 3.88
N PHE A 121 27.74 -29.86 2.77
CA PHE A 121 27.23 -29.98 1.39
C PHE A 121 26.56 -31.33 1.14
N SER A 122 27.13 -32.42 1.67
CA SER A 122 26.57 -33.78 1.56
C SER A 122 25.25 -33.92 2.33
N LEU A 123 25.20 -33.44 3.57
CA LEU A 123 24.00 -33.49 4.43
C LEU A 123 22.83 -32.73 3.79
N LEU A 124 23.12 -31.59 3.16
CA LEU A 124 22.08 -30.77 2.56
C LEU A 124 21.64 -31.27 1.18
N LYS A 125 22.55 -31.85 0.39
CA LYS A 125 22.19 -32.55 -0.86
C LYS A 125 21.26 -33.73 -0.58
N ASN A 126 21.43 -34.39 0.57
CA ASN A 126 20.51 -35.43 1.05
C ASN A 126 19.16 -34.85 1.51
N LEU A 127 19.15 -33.67 2.14
CA LEU A 127 17.94 -32.92 2.48
C LEU A 127 17.15 -32.52 1.22
N THR A 128 17.80 -31.95 0.20
CA THR A 128 17.16 -31.63 -1.09
C THR A 128 16.58 -32.87 -1.77
N LYS A 129 17.33 -33.98 -1.78
CA LYS A 129 16.83 -35.28 -2.27
C LYS A 129 15.64 -35.79 -1.46
N SER A 130 15.63 -35.61 -0.14
CA SER A 130 14.51 -36.05 0.71
C SER A 130 13.21 -35.27 0.43
N PHE A 131 13.32 -33.99 0.07
CA PHE A 131 12.17 -33.19 -0.38
C PHE A 131 11.70 -33.57 -1.79
N GLN A 132 12.61 -34.06 -2.65
CA GLN A 132 12.30 -34.55 -3.99
C GLN A 132 11.71 -35.96 -4.02
N LEU A 133 11.87 -36.78 -2.97
CA LEU A 133 11.38 -38.17 -2.93
C LEU A 133 9.95 -38.34 -2.37
N ASN A 134 9.35 -37.29 -1.80
CA ASN A 134 7.95 -37.28 -1.33
C ASN A 134 6.98 -36.83 -2.44
N GLU A 135 7.08 -37.48 -3.61
CA GLU A 135 6.28 -37.22 -4.81
C GLU A 135 4.86 -37.80 -4.67
N ASN A 136 3.95 -36.98 -4.15
CA ASN A 136 2.54 -37.00 -4.56
C ASN A 136 2.32 -35.67 -5.31
N ASP A 137 1.69 -35.69 -6.49
CA ASP A 137 1.61 -34.57 -7.44
C ASP A 137 1.17 -33.20 -6.86
N ASP A 138 0.51 -33.15 -5.69
CA ASP A 138 0.10 -31.90 -5.02
C ASP A 138 1.20 -31.26 -4.13
N SER A 139 2.29 -31.96 -3.81
CA SER A 139 3.31 -31.51 -2.83
C SER A 139 4.50 -30.73 -3.43
N GLN A 140 4.73 -30.82 -4.75
CA GLN A 140 5.87 -30.19 -5.44
C GLN A 140 5.96 -28.67 -5.20
N ASN A 141 4.83 -27.98 -5.05
CA ASN A 141 4.80 -26.53 -4.91
C ASN A 141 5.19 -26.01 -3.52
N SER A 142 5.18 -26.84 -2.47
CA SER A 142 5.29 -26.34 -1.09
C SER A 142 6.72 -25.99 -0.67
N TYR A 143 7.73 -26.58 -1.31
CA TYR A 143 9.14 -26.43 -0.92
C TYR A 143 10.08 -25.91 -2.04
N CYS A 144 9.56 -25.62 -3.24
CA CYS A 144 10.34 -25.13 -4.39
C CYS A 144 11.24 -23.94 -4.02
N PHE A 145 10.67 -22.92 -3.37
CA PHE A 145 11.43 -21.74 -2.98
C PHE A 145 12.53 -22.07 -1.96
N LEU A 146 12.23 -22.92 -0.96
CA LEU A 146 13.22 -23.30 0.06
C LEU A 146 14.43 -23.98 -0.57
N ILE A 147 14.19 -24.90 -1.51
CA ILE A 147 15.24 -25.58 -2.27
C ILE A 147 16.05 -24.57 -3.08
N ALA A 148 15.38 -23.72 -3.86
CA ALA A 148 16.05 -22.70 -4.69
C ALA A 148 16.85 -21.68 -3.87
N PHE A 149 16.36 -21.32 -2.68
CA PHE A 149 17.02 -20.39 -1.76
C PHE A 149 18.29 -21.01 -1.18
N ILE A 150 18.19 -22.26 -0.72
CA ILE A 150 19.31 -23.06 -0.23
C ILE A 150 20.39 -23.18 -1.31
N GLU A 151 20.05 -23.66 -2.50
CA GLU A 151 21.00 -23.85 -3.61
C GLU A 151 21.72 -22.54 -3.99
N ASN A 152 21.01 -21.40 -3.92
CA ASN A 152 21.60 -20.10 -4.22
C ASN A 152 22.68 -19.70 -3.20
N ILE A 153 22.41 -19.87 -1.90
CA ILE A 153 23.39 -19.61 -0.83
C ILE A 153 24.67 -20.39 -1.11
N PHE A 154 24.55 -21.69 -1.38
CA PHE A 154 25.70 -22.56 -1.63
C PHE A 154 26.49 -22.18 -2.87
N SER A 155 25.79 -21.92 -3.98
CA SER A 155 26.42 -21.46 -5.22
C SER A 155 27.20 -20.16 -5.01
N ASN A 156 26.79 -19.31 -4.05
CA ASN A 156 27.45 -18.07 -3.73
C ASN A 156 28.58 -18.25 -2.71
N LEU A 157 28.43 -19.09 -1.69
CA LEU A 157 29.47 -19.32 -0.68
C LEU A 157 30.78 -19.89 -1.26
N VAL A 158 30.71 -20.59 -2.39
CA VAL A 158 31.89 -21.10 -3.12
C VAL A 158 32.57 -20.00 -3.97
N LYS A 159 31.91 -18.84 -4.15
CA LYS A 159 32.41 -17.73 -4.98
C LYS A 159 32.95 -16.59 -4.13
N ASN A 160 33.76 -15.73 -4.73
CA ASN A 160 34.10 -14.43 -4.14
C ASN A 160 32.85 -13.54 -4.02
N LYS A 161 32.79 -12.71 -2.97
CA LYS A 161 31.66 -11.80 -2.68
C LYS A 161 31.23 -10.93 -3.88
N ASN A 162 32.18 -10.51 -4.71
CA ASN A 162 31.92 -9.68 -5.91
C ASN A 162 31.25 -10.46 -7.05
N ASN A 163 31.23 -11.80 -6.97
CA ASN A 163 30.71 -12.70 -8.00
C ASN A 163 29.43 -13.44 -7.56
N TYR A 164 28.79 -13.00 -6.47
CA TYR A 164 27.51 -13.57 -6.05
C TYR A 164 26.46 -13.36 -7.14
N ARG A 165 25.65 -14.41 -7.38
CA ARG A 165 24.57 -14.44 -8.36
C ARG A 165 23.30 -14.95 -7.70
N TYR A 166 22.20 -14.25 -7.94
CA TYR A 166 20.92 -14.55 -7.32
C TYR A 166 19.95 -15.06 -8.37
N SER A 167 19.25 -16.14 -8.05
CA SER A 167 18.16 -16.66 -8.87
C SER A 167 16.97 -15.69 -8.83
N GLU A 168 16.08 -15.77 -9.82
CA GLU A 168 14.89 -14.93 -9.88
C GLU A 168 14.01 -15.10 -8.63
N ALA A 169 13.84 -16.34 -8.15
CA ALA A 169 13.09 -16.62 -6.93
C ALA A 169 13.69 -15.92 -5.69
N VAL A 170 15.02 -15.93 -5.55
CA VAL A 170 15.73 -15.23 -4.47
C VAL A 170 15.60 -13.72 -4.61
N MET A 171 15.66 -13.20 -5.84
CA MET A 171 15.45 -11.77 -6.10
C MET A 171 14.03 -11.33 -5.74
N HIS A 172 13.00 -12.09 -6.13
CA HIS A 172 11.61 -11.81 -5.77
C HIS A 172 11.42 -11.83 -4.25
N PHE A 173 11.99 -12.83 -3.56
CA PHE A 173 11.96 -12.88 -2.10
C PHE A 173 12.66 -11.69 -1.47
N ALA A 174 13.85 -11.31 -1.96
CA ALA A 174 14.60 -10.16 -1.47
C ALA A 174 13.82 -8.84 -1.65
N GLN A 175 13.17 -8.66 -2.80
CA GLN A 175 12.28 -7.53 -3.07
C GLN A 175 11.11 -7.51 -2.08
N SER A 176 10.38 -8.63 -1.92
CA SER A 176 9.27 -8.72 -0.97
C SER A 176 9.72 -8.45 0.46
N LEU A 177 10.84 -9.03 0.91
CA LEU A 177 11.39 -8.84 2.24
C LEU A 177 11.73 -7.37 2.51
N TYR A 178 12.38 -6.69 1.56
CA TYR A 178 12.71 -5.28 1.71
C TYR A 178 11.49 -4.37 1.72
N ILE A 179 10.48 -4.67 0.89
CA ILE A 179 9.27 -3.85 0.80
C ILE A 179 8.42 -4.01 2.07
N LEU A 180 8.28 -5.24 2.57
CA LEU A 180 7.46 -5.55 3.75
C LEU A 180 8.18 -5.25 5.08
N GLY A 181 9.46 -5.58 5.18
CA GLY A 181 10.26 -5.45 6.41
C GLY A 181 11.06 -4.14 6.51
N GLY A 182 11.22 -3.41 5.40
CA GLY A 182 12.05 -2.21 5.35
C GLY A 182 13.56 -2.52 5.37
N ARG A 183 14.35 -1.44 5.30
CA ARG A 183 15.82 -1.52 5.19
C ARG A 183 16.47 -2.24 6.38
N ASN A 184 16.02 -1.95 7.60
CA ASN A 184 16.64 -2.50 8.81
C ASN A 184 16.50 -4.01 8.90
N VAL A 185 15.29 -4.54 8.65
CA VAL A 185 15.06 -5.99 8.62
C VAL A 185 15.85 -6.64 7.49
N TYR A 186 15.85 -6.02 6.31
CA TYR A 186 16.57 -6.53 5.16
C TYR A 186 18.09 -6.63 5.41
N GLU A 187 18.69 -5.55 5.90
CA GLU A 187 20.13 -5.51 6.22
C GLU A 187 20.50 -6.46 7.35
N PHE A 188 19.65 -6.57 8.39
CA PHE A 188 19.83 -7.55 9.45
C PHE A 188 19.92 -8.97 8.87
N VAL A 189 18.97 -9.36 8.01
CA VAL A 189 19.00 -10.68 7.34
C VAL A 189 20.24 -10.81 6.45
N ARG A 190 20.59 -9.78 5.68
CA ARG A 190 21.72 -9.81 4.73
C ARG A 190 23.07 -10.00 5.44
N LEU A 191 23.26 -9.36 6.59
CA LEU A 191 24.49 -9.45 7.38
C LEU A 191 24.63 -10.80 8.07
N ASN A 192 23.51 -11.41 8.48
CA ASN A 192 23.50 -12.70 9.19
C ASN A 192 23.41 -13.92 8.26
N LEU A 193 23.03 -13.75 6.99
CA LEU A 193 22.99 -14.81 5.97
C LEU A 193 23.86 -14.44 4.75
N PRO A 194 25.20 -14.61 4.83
CA PRO A 194 26.11 -14.21 3.77
C PRO A 194 25.82 -14.94 2.45
N GLY A 195 25.68 -14.18 1.37
CA GLY A 195 25.43 -14.74 0.03
C GLY A 195 24.00 -15.23 -0.22
N ALA A 196 23.09 -15.08 0.76
CA ALA A 196 21.70 -15.48 0.64
C ALA A 196 20.83 -14.47 -0.12
N ILE A 197 21.07 -13.16 0.10
CA ILE A 197 20.30 -12.08 -0.52
C ILE A 197 21.21 -10.96 -1.04
N PRO A 198 20.78 -10.23 -2.09
CA PRO A 198 21.60 -9.22 -2.76
C PRO A 198 21.95 -8.03 -1.89
N SER A 199 23.00 -7.30 -2.30
CA SER A 199 23.35 -6.00 -1.73
C SER A 199 22.28 -4.94 -2.08
N MET A 200 22.21 -3.85 -1.31
CA MET A 200 21.28 -2.75 -1.57
C MET A 200 21.39 -2.17 -2.99
N PRO A 201 22.58 -1.93 -3.57
CA PRO A 201 22.68 -1.47 -4.96
C PRO A 201 22.05 -2.44 -5.95
N THR A 202 22.35 -3.75 -5.85
CA THR A 202 21.78 -4.78 -6.72
C THR A 202 20.26 -4.91 -6.54
N LEU A 203 19.78 -4.80 -5.31
CA LEU A 203 18.34 -4.80 -5.02
C LEU A 203 17.65 -3.58 -5.60
N ASN A 204 18.20 -2.38 -5.42
CA ASN A 204 17.62 -1.13 -5.94
C ASN A 204 17.60 -1.12 -7.47
N GLU A 205 18.65 -1.63 -8.12
CA GLU A 205 18.68 -1.81 -9.58
C GLU A 205 17.57 -2.76 -10.03
N SER A 206 17.41 -3.89 -9.33
CA SER A 206 16.36 -4.86 -9.61
C SER A 206 14.95 -4.30 -9.40
N LEU A 207 14.71 -3.55 -8.33
CA LEU A 207 13.45 -2.84 -8.09
C LEU A 207 13.17 -1.80 -9.18
N GLY A 208 14.19 -1.07 -9.62
CA GLY A 208 14.09 -0.13 -10.74
C GLY A 208 13.65 -0.82 -12.03
N LYS A 209 14.27 -1.97 -12.36
CA LYS A 209 13.88 -2.80 -13.52
C LYS A 209 12.47 -3.37 -13.40
N ALA A 210 12.03 -3.70 -12.18
CA ALA A 210 10.67 -4.15 -11.90
C ALA A 210 9.62 -3.02 -11.93
N GLY A 211 10.02 -1.76 -12.19
CA GLY A 211 9.09 -0.65 -12.32
C GLY A 211 8.76 0.08 -11.01
N ALA A 212 9.61 -0.04 -9.98
CA ALA A 212 9.44 0.70 -8.73
C ALA A 212 9.72 2.22 -8.85
N CYS A 213 10.28 2.67 -9.98
CA CYS A 213 10.52 4.08 -10.24
C CYS A 213 9.27 4.68 -10.89
N ILE A 214 8.53 5.50 -10.14
CA ILE A 214 7.38 6.27 -10.65
C ILE A 214 7.78 7.74 -10.69
N GLU A 215 7.64 8.36 -11.86
CA GLU A 215 7.87 9.79 -12.05
C GLU A 215 6.59 10.59 -11.85
N GLU A 216 6.73 11.81 -11.33
CA GLU A 216 5.60 12.71 -11.09
C GLU A 216 4.99 13.18 -12.43
N GLY A 217 3.68 13.00 -12.59
CA GLY A 217 2.94 13.47 -13.77
C GLY A 217 3.10 12.62 -15.02
N GLU A 218 3.92 11.57 -14.99
CA GLU A 218 4.06 10.64 -16.11
C GLU A 218 2.93 9.60 -16.10
N PHE A 219 2.28 9.42 -17.25
CA PHE A 219 1.28 8.36 -17.44
C PHE A 219 1.93 7.11 -18.05
N ARG A 220 1.86 6.00 -17.31
CA ARG A 220 2.59 4.76 -17.60
C ARG A 220 1.89 3.84 -18.62
N TYR A 221 1.51 4.36 -19.78
CA TYR A 221 0.75 3.59 -20.80
C TYR A 221 1.51 2.41 -21.39
N ASN A 222 2.84 2.51 -21.55
CA ASN A 222 3.65 1.38 -22.02
C ASN A 222 3.58 0.21 -21.04
N VAL A 223 3.70 0.51 -19.74
CA VAL A 223 3.59 -0.48 -18.66
C VAL A 223 2.15 -1.00 -18.56
N LEU A 224 1.14 -0.15 -18.77
CA LEU A 224 -0.27 -0.57 -18.83
C LEU A 224 -0.50 -1.59 -19.94
N HIS A 225 0.11 -1.41 -21.11
CA HIS A 225 0.02 -2.35 -22.21
C HIS A 225 0.68 -3.70 -21.89
N ASP A 226 1.84 -3.69 -21.21
CA ASP A 226 2.50 -4.94 -20.80
C ASP A 226 1.69 -5.66 -19.70
N HIS A 227 1.11 -4.90 -18.77
CA HIS A 227 0.15 -5.40 -17.79
C HIS A 227 -1.10 -5.99 -18.48
N GLN A 228 -1.66 -5.29 -19.47
CA GLN A 228 -2.77 -5.77 -20.29
C GLN A 228 -2.46 -7.12 -20.94
N LYS A 229 -1.28 -7.27 -21.55
CA LYS A 229 -0.83 -8.52 -22.17
C LYS A 229 -0.68 -9.66 -21.16
N SER A 230 -0.14 -9.36 -19.99
CA SER A 230 0.13 -10.35 -18.94
C SER A 230 -1.15 -10.93 -18.34
N TYR A 231 -2.21 -10.12 -18.25
CA TYR A 231 -3.47 -10.51 -17.60
C TYR A 231 -4.64 -10.70 -18.59
N GLY A 232 -4.47 -10.40 -19.87
CA GLY A 232 -5.42 -10.71 -20.94
C GLY A 232 -6.76 -9.96 -20.90
N TYR A 233 -6.86 -8.84 -20.19
CA TYR A 233 -8.09 -8.04 -20.13
C TYR A 233 -8.18 -7.03 -21.27
N GLN A 234 -9.40 -6.63 -21.65
CA GLN A 234 -9.62 -5.62 -22.70
C GLN A 234 -10.40 -4.40 -22.20
N ILE A 235 -11.05 -4.53 -21.04
CA ILE A 235 -11.86 -3.48 -20.43
C ILE A 235 -11.43 -3.21 -19.00
N ALA A 236 -11.57 -1.96 -18.57
CA ALA A 236 -11.22 -1.51 -17.23
C ALA A 236 -12.09 -0.32 -16.78
N VAL A 237 -12.09 -0.07 -15.47
CA VAL A 237 -12.57 1.18 -14.85
C VAL A 237 -11.37 2.03 -14.49
N CYS A 238 -11.44 3.34 -14.69
CA CYS A 238 -10.43 4.26 -14.20
C CYS A 238 -10.96 5.00 -12.97
N SER A 239 -10.23 4.97 -11.88
CA SER A 239 -10.52 5.71 -10.65
C SER A 239 -9.61 6.93 -10.55
N GLU A 240 -10.18 8.07 -10.16
CA GLU A 240 -9.43 9.29 -9.88
C GLU A 240 -9.80 9.83 -8.50
N ASP A 241 -8.79 10.10 -7.68
CA ASP A 241 -8.96 10.69 -6.36
C ASP A 241 -7.69 11.43 -5.90
N ALA A 242 -7.83 12.33 -4.94
CA ALA A 242 -6.74 13.14 -4.44
C ALA A 242 -6.60 13.04 -2.91
N THR A 243 -5.36 13.14 -2.42
CA THR A 243 -5.09 13.04 -0.99
C THR A 243 -4.11 14.12 -0.53
N ALA A 244 -4.29 14.63 0.69
CA ALA A 244 -3.42 15.67 1.22
C ALA A 244 -1.99 15.16 1.44
N VAL A 245 -1.01 16.02 1.15
CA VAL A 245 0.43 15.75 1.29
C VAL A 245 1.16 16.80 2.11
N ILE A 246 2.35 16.46 2.59
CA ILE A 246 3.25 17.41 3.25
C ILE A 246 3.84 18.34 2.17
N LYS A 247 3.68 19.66 2.35
CA LYS A 247 4.19 20.72 1.47
C LYS A 247 5.71 20.86 1.51
N LYS A 248 6.42 19.85 1.01
CA LYS A 248 7.90 19.83 0.98
C LYS A 248 8.39 19.55 -0.44
N VAL A 249 9.33 20.37 -0.88
CA VAL A 249 10.01 20.21 -2.16
C VAL A 249 11.26 19.35 -1.96
N THR A 250 11.44 18.37 -2.85
CA THR A 250 12.57 17.44 -2.83
C THR A 250 13.18 17.34 -4.21
N TYR A 251 14.49 17.10 -4.28
CA TYR A 251 15.21 16.94 -5.53
C TYR A 251 15.38 15.46 -5.89
N ASN A 252 15.13 15.12 -7.15
CA ASN A 252 15.40 13.82 -7.73
C ASN A 252 16.60 13.89 -8.68
N ALA A 253 17.69 13.24 -8.29
CA ALA A 253 18.94 13.23 -9.05
C ALA A 253 18.86 12.45 -10.38
N ALA A 254 18.00 11.43 -10.46
CA ALA A 254 17.90 10.58 -11.66
C ALA A 254 17.31 11.35 -12.85
N THR A 255 16.33 12.21 -12.59
CA THR A 255 15.60 12.98 -13.59
C THR A 255 16.02 14.46 -13.64
N ASN A 256 16.84 14.90 -12.68
CA ASN A 256 17.18 16.30 -12.47
C ASN A 256 15.97 17.21 -12.20
N THR A 257 14.95 16.69 -11.49
CA THR A 257 13.69 17.40 -11.25
C THR A 257 13.45 17.72 -9.79
N PHE A 258 12.68 18.77 -9.55
CA PHE A 258 12.18 19.16 -8.23
C PHE A 258 10.70 18.74 -8.09
N THR A 259 10.40 17.93 -7.08
CA THR A 259 9.07 17.37 -6.80
C THR A 259 8.47 18.03 -5.57
N GLY A 260 7.17 18.32 -5.56
CA GLY A 260 6.45 18.95 -4.43
C GLY A 260 5.96 20.37 -4.68
N PHE A 261 6.19 20.90 -5.88
CA PHE A 261 5.43 22.03 -6.42
C PHE A 261 4.18 21.51 -7.14
N SER A 262 3.12 22.31 -7.18
CA SER A 262 1.93 21.96 -7.97
C SER A 262 2.28 21.96 -9.45
N LEU A 263 2.10 20.82 -10.13
CA LEU A 263 2.40 20.73 -11.56
C LEU A 263 1.42 21.60 -12.36
N PRO A 264 1.91 22.37 -13.35
CA PRO A 264 1.02 23.04 -14.28
C PRO A 264 0.26 22.00 -15.11
N LEU A 265 -1.01 22.31 -15.37
CA LEU A 265 -1.89 21.46 -16.17
C LEU A 265 -2.13 22.11 -17.54
N GLU A 266 -1.82 21.38 -18.60
CA GLU A 266 -2.19 21.74 -19.97
C GLU A 266 -3.44 20.95 -20.37
N ARG A 267 -4.58 21.63 -20.49
CA ARG A 267 -5.90 21.00 -20.72
C ARG A 267 -6.19 19.88 -19.71
N GLY A 268 -5.82 20.11 -18.45
CA GLY A 268 -5.98 19.16 -17.35
C GLY A 268 -4.95 18.05 -17.27
N ILE A 269 -4.02 17.94 -18.21
CA ILE A 269 -2.94 16.94 -18.19
C ILE A 269 -1.71 17.57 -17.53
N PRO A 270 -1.09 16.94 -16.53
CA PRO A 270 0.14 17.46 -15.92
C PRO A 270 1.29 17.49 -16.92
N VAL A 271 2.09 18.56 -16.88
CA VAL A 271 3.35 18.62 -17.62
C VAL A 271 4.44 17.93 -16.80
N ALA A 272 4.76 16.69 -17.15
CA ALA A 272 5.81 15.91 -16.50
C ALA A 272 7.17 16.63 -16.61
N ARG A 273 8.00 16.49 -15.57
CA ARG A 273 9.35 17.08 -15.49
C ARG A 273 9.40 18.61 -15.67
N TYR A 274 8.30 19.32 -15.42
CA TYR A 274 8.23 20.78 -15.59
C TYR A 274 9.27 21.54 -14.74
N PHE A 275 9.46 21.12 -13.48
CA PHE A 275 10.40 21.76 -12.57
C PHE A 275 11.80 21.13 -12.70
N GLN A 276 12.44 21.31 -13.85
CA GLN A 276 13.81 20.90 -14.13
C GLN A 276 14.67 22.15 -14.35
N THR A 277 15.76 22.30 -13.59
CA THR A 277 16.68 23.43 -13.76
C THR A 277 18.09 23.12 -13.26
N ASP A 278 19.08 23.75 -13.90
CA ASP A 278 20.47 23.81 -13.45
C ASP A 278 20.83 25.21 -12.90
N SER A 279 19.86 26.11 -12.76
CA SER A 279 20.02 27.44 -12.18
C SER A 279 19.44 27.52 -10.76
N PHE A 280 20.26 27.96 -9.80
CA PHE A 280 19.80 28.22 -8.44
C PHE A 280 18.79 29.37 -8.39
N ASP A 281 18.95 30.41 -9.22
CA ASP A 281 18.05 31.56 -9.28
C ASP A 281 16.66 31.17 -9.79
N GLU A 282 16.60 30.25 -10.75
CA GLU A 282 15.31 29.73 -11.23
C GLU A 282 14.60 28.91 -10.14
N LEU A 283 15.33 28.07 -9.41
CA LEU A 283 14.77 27.35 -8.27
C LEU A 283 14.22 28.33 -7.22
N LYS A 284 14.99 29.37 -6.88
CA LYS A 284 14.58 30.41 -5.94
C LYS A 284 13.30 31.11 -6.42
N ASN A 285 13.24 31.49 -7.70
CA ASN A 285 12.04 32.07 -8.31
C ASN A 285 10.81 31.16 -8.19
N TRP A 286 10.95 29.83 -8.31
CA TRP A 286 9.84 28.91 -8.07
C TRP A 286 9.39 28.88 -6.61
N PHE A 287 10.31 28.88 -5.65
CA PHE A 287 9.95 28.95 -4.22
C PHE A 287 9.19 30.24 -3.85
N GLU A 288 9.45 31.35 -4.56
CA GLU A 288 8.78 32.63 -4.35
C GLU A 288 7.42 32.72 -5.06
N ASN A 289 7.30 32.15 -6.28
CA ASN A 289 6.18 32.42 -7.19
C ASN A 289 5.30 31.21 -7.55
N LYS A 290 5.65 30.00 -7.10
CA LYS A 290 4.89 28.77 -7.41
C LYS A 290 4.32 28.14 -6.15
N ASP A 291 3.07 27.69 -6.27
CA ASP A 291 2.38 27.01 -5.18
C ASP A 291 3.00 25.63 -4.92
N LYS A 292 3.28 25.34 -3.65
CA LYS A 292 3.60 23.99 -3.20
C LYS A 292 2.35 23.12 -3.30
N THR A 293 2.55 21.82 -3.52
CA THR A 293 1.45 20.85 -3.63
C THR A 293 0.63 20.75 -2.34
N ASP A 294 -0.68 20.97 -2.44
CA ASP A 294 -1.64 20.69 -1.36
C ASP A 294 -2.10 19.24 -1.38
N TYR A 295 -2.37 18.74 -2.59
CA TYR A 295 -2.96 17.43 -2.82
C TYR A 295 -2.19 16.66 -3.88
N LEU A 296 -2.08 15.37 -3.68
CA LEU A 296 -1.58 14.43 -4.67
C LEU A 296 -2.78 13.78 -5.37
N ASN A 297 -2.91 14.00 -6.67
CA ASN A 297 -3.91 13.35 -7.51
C ASN A 297 -3.38 12.01 -8.01
N VAL A 298 -4.21 10.96 -7.97
CA VAL A 298 -3.83 9.59 -8.34
C VAL A 298 -4.87 8.98 -9.27
N HIS A 299 -4.36 8.29 -10.30
CA HIS A 299 -5.14 7.62 -11.33
C HIS A 299 -4.89 6.11 -11.27
N MET A 300 -5.92 5.34 -10.98
CA MET A 300 -5.85 3.87 -10.89
C MET A 300 -6.68 3.24 -12.00
N VAL A 301 -6.12 2.29 -12.74
CA VAL A 301 -6.84 1.47 -13.72
C VAL A 301 -7.18 0.14 -13.08
N GLN A 302 -8.45 -0.14 -12.86
CA GLN A 302 -8.98 -1.39 -12.33
C GLN A 302 -9.42 -2.30 -13.50
N PRO A 303 -8.69 -3.38 -13.80
CA PRO A 303 -9.11 -4.34 -14.82
C PRO A 303 -10.46 -4.99 -14.48
N LEU A 304 -11.24 -5.32 -15.51
CA LEU A 304 -12.50 -6.04 -15.37
C LEU A 304 -12.36 -7.43 -16.00
N ILE A 305 -12.00 -8.41 -15.16
CA ILE A 305 -11.66 -9.78 -15.56
C ILE A 305 -12.74 -10.74 -15.09
N ALA A 306 -13.32 -11.54 -16.00
CA ALA A 306 -14.38 -12.51 -15.67
C ALA A 306 -13.84 -13.68 -14.82
N SER A 307 -12.61 -14.10 -15.07
CA SER A 307 -12.02 -15.35 -14.55
C SER A 307 -11.25 -15.20 -13.23
N SER A 308 -11.07 -13.99 -12.71
CA SER A 308 -10.23 -13.77 -11.52
C SER A 308 -10.80 -12.69 -10.58
N PRO A 309 -11.10 -13.03 -9.31
CA PRO A 309 -11.39 -12.04 -8.28
C PRO A 309 -10.14 -11.27 -7.82
N TYR A 310 -8.96 -11.55 -8.38
CA TYR A 310 -7.66 -11.00 -7.99
C TYR A 310 -7.14 -9.93 -8.96
N SER A 311 -8.03 -9.26 -9.67
CA SER A 311 -7.63 -8.10 -10.46
C SER A 311 -7.15 -6.99 -9.53
N SER A 312 -5.83 -6.80 -9.43
CA SER A 312 -5.29 -5.66 -8.71
C SER A 312 -5.35 -4.41 -9.58
N PRO A 313 -5.75 -3.26 -9.03
CA PRO A 313 -5.70 -2.01 -9.76
C PRO A 313 -4.25 -1.59 -10.03
N PHE A 314 -4.01 -1.06 -11.23
CA PHE A 314 -2.74 -0.58 -11.74
C PHE A 314 -2.61 0.94 -11.55
N LEU A 315 -1.51 1.40 -10.96
CA LEU A 315 -1.23 2.82 -10.81
C LEU A 315 -0.74 3.42 -12.14
N LEU A 316 -1.61 4.18 -12.79
CA LEU A 316 -1.36 4.78 -14.10
C LEU A 316 -0.54 6.06 -14.01
N ALA A 317 -0.89 6.96 -13.08
CA ALA A 317 -0.20 8.22 -12.87
C ALA A 317 -0.46 8.78 -11.46
N ALA A 318 0.50 9.57 -10.95
CA ALA A 318 0.35 10.33 -9.71
C ALA A 318 1.10 11.67 -9.81
N TYR A 319 0.51 12.75 -9.31
CA TYR A 319 1.13 14.08 -9.36
C TYR A 319 0.56 15.08 -8.36
N GLY A 320 1.39 16.04 -7.97
CA GLY A 320 0.98 17.15 -7.14
C GLY A 320 0.11 18.17 -7.87
N ILE A 321 -0.99 18.56 -7.26
CA ILE A 321 -1.92 19.57 -7.75
C ILE A 321 -2.23 20.62 -6.68
N SER A 322 -2.70 21.77 -7.16
CA SER A 322 -3.48 22.73 -6.38
C SER A 322 -4.97 22.60 -6.71
N ASN A 323 -5.83 23.21 -5.91
CA ASN A 323 -7.28 23.18 -6.11
C ASN A 323 -7.79 24.08 -7.24
N ASN A 324 -6.92 24.57 -8.13
CA ASN A 324 -7.25 25.61 -9.11
C ASN A 324 -7.77 25.09 -10.47
N PHE A 325 -7.88 23.76 -10.65
CA PHE A 325 -8.40 23.17 -11.89
C PHE A 325 -9.94 23.19 -11.96
N LYS A 326 -10.47 23.20 -13.18
CA LYS A 326 -11.91 23.26 -13.46
C LYS A 326 -12.46 21.91 -13.92
N ALA A 327 -13.79 21.78 -13.94
CA ALA A 327 -14.47 20.59 -14.47
C ALA A 327 -14.06 20.24 -15.91
N ILE A 328 -13.76 21.25 -16.73
CA ILE A 328 -13.29 21.05 -18.10
C ILE A 328 -11.91 20.40 -18.17
N ASP A 329 -11.02 20.73 -17.24
CA ASP A 329 -9.69 20.14 -17.17
C ASP A 329 -9.81 18.64 -16.85
N VAL A 330 -10.71 18.28 -15.93
CA VAL A 330 -11.04 16.88 -15.63
C VAL A 330 -11.55 16.15 -16.87
N LEU A 331 -12.52 16.74 -17.58
CA LEU A 331 -13.11 16.12 -18.76
C LEU A 331 -12.09 15.90 -19.88
N ASN A 332 -11.28 16.92 -20.19
CA ASN A 332 -10.22 16.81 -21.20
C ASN A 332 -9.20 15.72 -20.83
N ARG A 333 -8.82 15.65 -19.55
CA ARG A 333 -7.95 14.59 -19.03
C ARG A 333 -8.57 13.21 -19.22
N TRP A 334 -9.84 13.00 -18.88
CA TRP A 334 -10.52 11.71 -19.07
C TRP A 334 -10.61 11.29 -20.53
N ILE A 335 -10.92 12.23 -21.43
CA ILE A 335 -10.94 11.96 -22.89
C ILE A 335 -9.56 11.52 -23.35
N TRP A 336 -8.51 12.24 -22.96
CA TRP A 336 -7.14 11.89 -23.32
C TRP A 336 -6.72 10.54 -22.74
N MET A 337 -7.08 10.25 -21.49
CA MET A 337 -6.80 8.96 -20.84
C MET A 337 -7.50 7.81 -21.54
N PHE A 338 -8.77 8.00 -21.94
CA PHE A 338 -9.51 7.03 -22.72
C PHE A 338 -8.81 6.73 -24.06
N GLU A 339 -8.40 7.76 -24.79
CA GLU A 339 -7.73 7.62 -26.09
C GLU A 339 -6.37 6.90 -25.97
N LYS A 340 -5.57 7.25 -24.96
CA LYS A 340 -4.26 6.64 -24.72
C LYS A 340 -4.36 5.21 -24.17
N SER A 341 -5.33 4.93 -23.31
CA SER A 341 -5.60 3.56 -22.85
C SER A 341 -6.03 2.66 -24.02
N LYS A 342 -6.84 3.19 -24.94
CA LYS A 342 -7.27 2.45 -26.14
C LYS A 342 -6.09 2.11 -27.07
N GLN A 343 -5.12 3.01 -27.20
CA GLN A 343 -3.84 2.73 -27.90
C GLN A 343 -3.07 1.57 -27.23
N SER A 344 -3.27 1.37 -25.92
CA SER A 344 -2.73 0.27 -25.12
C SER A 344 -3.63 -0.98 -25.11
N ASN A 345 -4.60 -1.08 -26.02
CA ASN A 345 -5.59 -2.15 -26.11
C ASN A 345 -6.48 -2.31 -24.86
N VAL A 346 -6.69 -1.23 -24.10
CA VAL A 346 -7.57 -1.18 -22.94
C VAL A 346 -8.68 -0.16 -23.18
N ARG A 347 -9.93 -0.60 -23.24
CA ARG A 347 -11.09 0.29 -23.23
C ARG A 347 -11.46 0.63 -21.79
N ILE A 348 -11.33 1.90 -21.42
CA ILE A 348 -11.93 2.41 -20.18
C ILE A 348 -13.45 2.47 -20.37
N VAL A 349 -14.18 1.66 -19.61
CA VAL A 349 -15.66 1.58 -19.65
C VAL A 349 -16.27 2.68 -18.81
N ALA A 350 -15.63 3.03 -17.69
CA ALA A 350 -16.11 4.09 -16.80
C ALA A 350 -14.98 4.84 -16.10
N PHE A 351 -15.24 6.09 -15.76
CA PHE A 351 -14.47 6.88 -14.79
C PHE A 351 -15.22 6.95 -13.46
N SER A 352 -14.50 6.73 -12.36
CA SER A 352 -15.05 6.76 -11.00
C SER A 352 -14.29 7.74 -10.10
N THR A 353 -15.00 8.57 -9.35
CA THR A 353 -14.39 9.60 -8.48
C THR A 353 -15.32 10.00 -7.33
N ASP A 354 -14.84 10.82 -6.41
CA ASP A 354 -15.61 11.37 -5.29
C ASP A 354 -16.65 12.43 -5.76
N CYS A 355 -17.60 12.72 -4.87
CA CYS A 355 -18.69 13.67 -4.98
C CYS A 355 -18.24 15.14 -4.85
N ASP A 356 -17.03 15.48 -5.30
CA ASP A 356 -16.58 16.87 -5.43
C ASP A 356 -17.34 17.54 -6.58
N PRO A 357 -17.82 18.78 -6.40
CA PRO A 357 -18.62 19.50 -7.40
C PRO A 357 -17.99 19.59 -8.80
N ARG A 358 -16.66 19.75 -8.89
CA ARG A 358 -15.95 19.90 -10.18
C ARG A 358 -15.98 18.60 -10.96
N TYR A 359 -15.73 17.49 -10.28
CA TYR A 359 -15.80 16.16 -10.87
C TYR A 359 -17.24 15.78 -11.25
N LEU A 360 -18.22 16.11 -10.39
CA LEU A 360 -19.62 15.87 -10.70
C LEU A 360 -20.09 16.63 -11.94
N LEU A 361 -19.68 17.90 -12.09
CA LEU A 361 -19.95 18.66 -13.30
C LEU A 361 -19.26 18.04 -14.52
N ALA A 362 -18.00 17.60 -14.39
CA ALA A 362 -17.29 16.90 -15.46
C ALA A 362 -18.01 15.61 -15.89
N MET A 363 -18.55 14.83 -14.95
CA MET A 363 -19.35 13.64 -15.24
C MET A 363 -20.65 13.96 -15.98
N ARG A 364 -21.35 15.03 -15.59
CA ARG A 364 -22.55 15.49 -16.27
C ARG A 364 -22.25 15.97 -17.69
N LEU A 365 -21.15 16.69 -17.88
CA LEU A 365 -20.68 17.10 -19.21
C LEU A 365 -20.32 15.88 -20.07
N ALA A 366 -19.61 14.90 -19.50
CA ALA A 366 -19.22 13.67 -20.20
C ALA A 366 -20.43 12.85 -20.69
N THR A 367 -21.47 12.77 -19.86
CA THR A 367 -22.67 11.95 -20.11
C THR A 367 -23.83 12.71 -20.74
N SER A 368 -23.65 14.01 -21.00
CA SER A 368 -24.70 14.96 -21.40
C SER A 368 -25.90 14.99 -20.44
N PHE A 369 -25.65 14.75 -19.15
CA PHE A 369 -26.69 14.68 -18.11
C PHE A 369 -27.06 16.09 -17.62
N PHE A 370 -27.98 16.74 -18.33
CA PHE A 370 -28.42 18.12 -18.08
C PHE A 370 -27.26 19.13 -18.00
N ALA A 371 -26.21 18.90 -18.77
CA ALA A 371 -25.08 19.79 -18.98
C ALA A 371 -24.57 19.59 -20.41
N LYS A 372 -24.03 20.65 -21.03
CA LYS A 372 -23.56 20.56 -22.43
C LYS A 372 -22.13 21.07 -22.57
N PHE A 373 -21.36 20.31 -23.34
CA PHE A 373 -20.02 20.66 -23.73
C PHE A 373 -20.02 21.25 -25.15
N VAL A 374 -20.02 22.58 -25.25
CA VAL A 374 -20.36 23.33 -26.48
C VAL A 374 -19.43 23.01 -27.67
N ASN A 375 -18.16 22.76 -27.41
CA ASN A 375 -17.13 22.65 -28.46
C ASN A 375 -16.73 21.21 -28.81
N ILE A 376 -17.17 20.19 -28.03
CA ILE A 376 -16.90 18.78 -28.34
C ILE A 376 -18.18 17.97 -28.05
N SER A 377 -18.79 17.44 -29.11
CA SER A 377 -19.85 16.45 -28.98
C SER A 377 -19.22 15.07 -28.83
N LEU A 378 -19.09 14.60 -27.58
CA LEU A 378 -18.61 13.24 -27.29
C LEU A 378 -19.49 12.16 -27.92
N CYS A 379 -20.77 12.46 -28.06
CA CYS A 379 -21.80 11.58 -28.60
C CYS A 379 -21.63 11.32 -30.10
N ASP A 380 -20.93 12.18 -30.84
CA ASP A 380 -20.73 12.05 -32.29
C ASP A 380 -19.46 11.28 -32.67
N ARG A 381 -18.69 10.83 -31.68
CA ARG A 381 -17.49 10.03 -31.92
C ARG A 381 -17.83 8.65 -32.50
N LYS A 382 -16.90 8.10 -33.28
CA LYS A 382 -17.08 6.78 -33.93
C LYS A 382 -17.01 5.60 -32.95
N ASP A 383 -16.38 5.79 -31.80
CA ASP A 383 -16.10 4.74 -30.82
C ASP A 383 -17.01 4.75 -29.58
N VAL A 384 -18.17 5.41 -29.72
CA VAL A 384 -19.25 5.42 -28.74
C VAL A 384 -19.93 4.05 -28.64
N LEU A 385 -20.37 3.74 -27.43
CA LEU A 385 -21.33 2.67 -27.16
C LEU A 385 -22.73 3.23 -27.34
N GLU A 386 -23.51 2.57 -28.18
CA GLU A 386 -24.92 2.90 -28.37
C GLU A 386 -25.79 1.92 -27.59
N ILE A 387 -26.59 2.46 -26.68
CA ILE A 387 -27.53 1.71 -25.85
C ILE A 387 -28.84 1.61 -26.62
N ASP A 388 -29.24 0.41 -27.00
CA ASP A 388 -30.59 0.19 -27.54
C ASP A 388 -31.60 0.28 -26.38
N LEU A 389 -32.29 1.41 -26.30
CA LEU A 389 -33.22 1.73 -25.23
C LEU A 389 -34.67 1.59 -25.73
N PRO A 390 -35.53 0.80 -25.06
CA PRO A 390 -36.95 0.75 -25.38
C PRO A 390 -37.58 2.14 -25.40
N LYS A 391 -38.40 2.43 -26.43
CA LYS A 391 -38.95 3.78 -26.68
C LYS A 391 -39.74 4.34 -25.49
N ASP A 392 -40.41 3.48 -24.75
CA ASP A 392 -41.21 3.82 -23.58
C ASP A 392 -40.39 4.15 -22.33
N TRP A 393 -39.08 3.85 -22.31
CA TRP A 393 -38.18 4.17 -21.19
C TRP A 393 -37.67 5.60 -21.24
N SER A 394 -37.80 6.25 -22.40
CA SER A 394 -37.39 7.63 -22.63
C SER A 394 -38.03 8.63 -21.66
N ALA A 395 -39.14 8.30 -20.99
CA ALA A 395 -39.78 9.18 -20.01
C ALA A 395 -39.04 9.26 -18.67
N TRP A 396 -38.31 8.21 -18.28
CA TRP A 396 -37.67 8.11 -16.96
C TRP A 396 -36.15 7.89 -17.01
N PHE A 397 -35.62 7.46 -18.16
CA PHE A 397 -34.18 7.40 -18.41
C PHE A 397 -33.69 8.74 -19.01
N PHE A 398 -32.81 9.45 -18.30
CA PHE A 398 -32.40 10.83 -18.57
C PHE A 398 -31.03 10.95 -19.23
N MET A 399 -30.17 9.93 -19.12
CA MET A 399 -28.85 9.92 -19.74
C MET A 399 -28.97 9.71 -21.26
N GLN A 400 -28.06 10.29 -22.04
CA GLN A 400 -28.02 10.07 -23.48
C GLN A 400 -27.64 8.62 -23.82
N THR A 401 -28.21 8.07 -24.91
CA THR A 401 -28.02 6.66 -25.29
C THR A 401 -26.69 6.37 -25.98
N ARG A 402 -25.95 7.39 -26.42
CA ARG A 402 -24.62 7.27 -27.04
C ARG A 402 -23.58 7.79 -26.07
N GLN A 403 -22.66 6.92 -25.63
CA GLN A 403 -21.68 7.23 -24.59
C GLN A 403 -20.28 6.73 -24.98
N VAL A 404 -19.24 7.55 -24.80
CA VAL A 404 -17.85 7.10 -24.99
C VAL A 404 -17.44 6.19 -23.82
N PHE A 405 -17.72 6.64 -22.61
CA PHE A 405 -17.53 5.95 -21.35
C PHE A 405 -18.63 6.39 -20.37
N PHE A 406 -18.80 5.65 -19.29
CA PHE A 406 -19.75 5.96 -18.22
C PHE A 406 -19.07 6.67 -17.05
N CYS A 407 -19.88 7.20 -16.15
CA CYS A 407 -19.40 7.92 -14.98
C CYS A 407 -20.09 7.36 -13.72
N PHE A 408 -19.31 7.04 -12.71
CA PHE A 408 -19.79 6.57 -11.41
C PHE A 408 -19.22 7.41 -10.28
N GLN A 409 -20.10 7.97 -9.46
CA GLN A 409 -19.75 8.59 -8.18
C GLN A 409 -19.47 7.51 -7.14
N ASP A 410 -18.44 7.70 -6.30
CA ASP A 410 -18.08 6.72 -5.28
C ASP A 410 -19.26 6.45 -4.33
N PRO A 411 -19.81 5.22 -4.31
CA PRO A 411 -20.94 4.89 -3.46
C PRO A 411 -20.65 5.01 -1.96
N ILE A 412 -19.40 4.86 -1.52
CA ILE A 412 -19.02 5.02 -0.11
C ILE A 412 -19.14 6.49 0.30
N HIS A 413 -18.62 7.40 -0.53
CA HIS A 413 -18.74 8.83 -0.31
C HIS A 413 -20.19 9.33 -0.42
N LEU A 414 -20.97 8.77 -1.34
CA LEU A 414 -22.41 9.03 -1.40
C LEU A 414 -23.11 8.63 -0.09
N CYS A 415 -22.80 7.45 0.46
CA CYS A 415 -23.36 6.99 1.74
C CYS A 415 -22.98 7.92 2.90
N THR A 416 -21.71 8.33 3.01
CA THR A 416 -21.28 9.24 4.07
C THR A 416 -21.89 10.63 3.91
N LYS A 417 -22.09 11.12 2.68
CA LYS A 417 -22.82 12.39 2.43
C LYS A 417 -24.28 12.32 2.88
N LEU A 418 -24.98 11.22 2.62
CA LEU A 418 -26.34 11.01 3.13
C LEU A 418 -26.36 10.97 4.66
N ARG A 419 -25.48 10.18 5.29
CA ARG A 419 -25.35 10.16 6.76
C ARG A 419 -25.08 11.55 7.32
N ASN A 420 -24.09 12.26 6.79
CA ASN A 420 -23.70 13.58 7.29
C ASN A 420 -24.80 14.63 7.12
N ARG A 421 -25.66 14.49 6.09
CA ARG A 421 -26.84 15.35 5.92
C ARG A 421 -27.85 15.15 7.03
N MET A 422 -28.12 13.90 7.42
CA MET A 422 -28.96 13.59 8.59
C MET A 422 -28.35 14.10 9.90
N LEU A 423 -27.02 14.07 10.03
CA LEU A 423 -26.32 14.55 11.22
C LEU A 423 -26.14 16.08 11.30
N SER A 424 -26.50 16.82 10.25
CA SER A 424 -26.27 18.26 10.17
C SER A 424 -27.34 19.05 10.94
N LYS A 425 -26.90 20.00 11.77
CA LYS A 425 -27.80 20.95 12.46
C LYS A 425 -28.49 21.94 11.52
N LYS A 426 -27.96 22.13 10.29
CA LYS A 426 -28.48 23.07 9.29
C LYS A 426 -29.59 22.45 8.43
N ALA A 427 -29.61 21.12 8.33
CA ALA A 427 -30.58 20.40 7.52
C ALA A 427 -31.81 20.01 8.35
N THR A 428 -32.98 20.06 7.74
CA THR A 428 -34.23 19.63 8.37
C THR A 428 -35.03 18.88 7.32
N MET A 429 -34.59 17.67 7.00
CA MET A 429 -35.16 16.92 5.89
C MET A 429 -36.59 16.49 6.22
N LEU A 430 -37.54 16.89 5.38
CA LEU A 430 -38.97 16.67 5.58
C LEU A 430 -39.48 15.66 4.55
N ILE A 431 -40.10 14.58 4.98
CA ILE A 431 -40.72 13.57 4.11
C ILE A 431 -42.18 13.44 4.54
N GLY A 432 -43.09 14.02 3.75
CA GLY A 432 -44.51 13.99 4.07
C GLY A 432 -44.83 14.83 5.31
N ASN A 433 -45.51 14.22 6.28
CA ASN A 433 -45.87 14.84 7.56
C ASN A 433 -44.79 14.70 8.65
N GLU A 434 -43.67 14.01 8.39
CA GLU A 434 -42.61 13.74 9.37
C GLU A 434 -41.23 14.27 8.94
N VAL A 435 -40.37 14.52 9.93
CA VAL A 435 -38.98 14.98 9.75
C VAL A 435 -38.00 13.82 10.00
N VAL A 436 -36.96 13.73 9.18
CA VAL A 436 -35.83 12.82 9.41
C VAL A 436 -35.04 13.34 10.61
N SER A 437 -34.94 12.54 11.67
CA SER A 437 -34.49 12.99 12.98
C SER A 437 -33.49 12.01 13.62
N ILE A 438 -32.41 12.56 14.16
CA ILE A 438 -31.40 11.79 14.91
C ILE A 438 -31.95 11.39 16.28
N GLU A 439 -32.85 12.20 16.84
CA GLU A 439 -33.51 11.96 18.12
C GLU A 439 -34.26 10.63 18.12
N VAL A 440 -34.83 10.22 16.98
CA VAL A 440 -35.43 8.88 16.79
C VAL A 440 -34.39 7.76 17.01
N LEU A 441 -33.18 7.92 16.48
CA LEU A 441 -32.09 6.95 16.64
C LEU A 441 -31.51 6.97 18.05
N MET A 442 -31.44 8.14 18.69
CA MET A 442 -31.09 8.26 20.11
C MET A 442 -32.09 7.51 20.99
N LYS A 443 -33.39 7.73 20.76
CA LYS A 443 -34.47 7.03 21.47
C LYS A 443 -34.37 5.52 21.26
N LEU A 444 -34.06 5.04 20.05
CA LEU A 444 -33.82 3.62 19.78
C LEU A 444 -32.69 3.06 20.66
N ILE A 445 -31.54 3.74 20.68
CA ILE A 445 -30.36 3.34 21.45
C ILE A 445 -30.63 3.33 22.95
N GLU A 446 -31.46 4.24 23.45
CA GLU A 446 -31.76 4.38 24.88
C GLU A 446 -32.86 3.43 25.36
N THR A 447 -33.81 3.09 24.49
CA THR A 447 -35.00 2.30 24.87
C THR A 447 -34.89 0.82 24.51
N LYS A 448 -34.09 0.44 23.51
CA LYS A 448 -33.93 -0.96 23.08
C LYS A 448 -32.53 -1.49 23.36
N SER A 449 -32.45 -2.81 23.55
CA SER A 449 -31.16 -3.48 23.76
C SER A 449 -30.29 -3.42 22.50
N LYS A 450 -29.00 -3.12 22.67
CA LYS A 450 -27.98 -3.19 21.63
C LYS A 450 -27.94 -4.54 20.90
N LEU A 451 -28.34 -5.63 21.55
CA LEU A 451 -28.39 -6.96 20.92
C LEU A 451 -29.44 -7.06 19.80
N VAL A 452 -30.44 -6.16 19.81
CA VAL A 452 -31.49 -6.11 18.78
C VAL A 452 -31.02 -5.33 17.56
N HIS A 453 -30.47 -4.13 17.77
CA HIS A 453 -30.22 -3.18 16.67
C HIS A 453 -28.72 -2.95 16.39
N GLY A 454 -27.81 -3.35 17.27
CA GLY A 454 -26.36 -3.27 17.08
C GLY A 454 -25.72 -1.86 17.13
N LEU A 455 -26.51 -0.80 17.27
CA LEU A 455 -26.04 0.59 17.30
C LEU A 455 -25.41 0.98 18.64
N VAL A 456 -24.48 1.93 18.58
CA VAL A 456 -23.93 2.64 19.74
C VAL A 456 -23.94 4.14 19.50
N LYS A 457 -23.84 4.95 20.56
CA LYS A 457 -23.87 6.43 20.47
C LYS A 457 -22.84 7.00 19.49
N THR A 458 -21.66 6.39 19.36
CA THR A 458 -20.63 6.83 18.42
C THR A 458 -21.01 6.63 16.94
N ASP A 459 -21.98 5.77 16.62
CA ASP A 459 -22.43 5.56 15.24
C ASP A 459 -23.22 6.78 14.71
N ILE A 460 -23.82 7.58 15.60
CA ILE A 460 -24.55 8.82 15.28
C ILE A 460 -23.78 10.10 15.67
N GLU A 461 -22.50 9.98 16.05
CA GLU A 461 -21.68 11.15 16.37
C GLU A 461 -21.19 11.85 15.09
N PRO A 462 -21.33 13.18 14.98
CA PRO A 462 -20.96 13.93 13.78
C PRO A 462 -19.45 14.15 13.61
N LYS A 463 -18.63 13.90 14.64
CA LYS A 463 -17.18 14.16 14.62
C LYS A 463 -16.46 13.40 13.52
N ASP A 464 -16.81 12.13 13.31
CA ASP A 464 -16.24 11.32 12.24
C ASP A 464 -17.16 11.34 11.00
N ARG A 465 -16.92 12.31 10.12
CA ARG A 465 -17.65 12.52 8.87
C ARG A 465 -17.36 11.44 7.81
N GLN A 466 -16.29 10.67 7.96
CA GLN A 466 -15.87 9.62 7.01
C GLN A 466 -16.24 8.21 7.50
N ASN A 467 -17.03 8.09 8.58
CA ASN A 467 -17.40 6.81 9.18
C ASN A 467 -18.41 6.01 8.32
N PHE A 468 -17.91 5.34 7.28
CA PHE A 468 -18.73 4.46 6.45
C PHE A 468 -19.29 3.26 7.21
N LYS A 469 -18.56 2.75 8.22
CA LYS A 469 -19.03 1.64 9.05
C LYS A 469 -20.33 1.98 9.79
N ALA A 470 -20.45 3.22 10.26
CA ALA A 470 -21.70 3.71 10.84
C ALA A 470 -22.84 3.74 9.81
N CYS A 471 -22.57 4.12 8.56
CA CYS A 471 -23.58 4.09 7.49
C CYS A 471 -24.16 2.68 7.29
N ILE A 472 -23.30 1.65 7.24
CA ILE A 472 -23.73 0.25 7.13
C ILE A 472 -24.61 -0.16 8.32
N LYS A 473 -24.19 0.16 9.54
CA LYS A 473 -24.95 -0.21 10.74
C LYS A 473 -26.30 0.50 10.81
N LEU A 474 -26.32 1.81 10.55
CA LEU A 474 -27.54 2.63 10.61
C LEU A 474 -28.60 2.15 9.62
N SER A 475 -28.17 1.66 8.46
CA SER A 475 -29.05 1.16 7.41
C SER A 475 -29.31 -0.34 7.49
N ASN A 476 -28.88 -1.02 8.54
CA ASN A 476 -29.08 -2.46 8.70
C ASN A 476 -30.59 -2.78 8.87
N ASP A 477 -31.01 -3.92 8.33
CA ASP A 477 -32.39 -4.39 8.34
C ASP A 477 -32.89 -4.57 9.79
N ASP A 478 -32.03 -4.99 10.72
CA ASP A 478 -32.34 -5.08 12.16
C ASP A 478 -32.69 -3.71 12.78
N VAL A 479 -31.99 -2.64 12.37
CA VAL A 479 -32.28 -1.27 12.81
C VAL A 479 -33.60 -0.80 12.22
N LEU A 480 -33.82 -1.04 10.92
CA LEU A 480 -35.04 -0.66 10.22
C LEU A 480 -36.30 -1.34 10.78
N ALA A 481 -36.17 -2.60 11.22
CA ALA A 481 -37.22 -3.34 11.92
C ALA A 481 -37.40 -2.79 13.34
N ALA A 482 -36.32 -2.57 14.08
CA ALA A 482 -36.41 -2.06 15.44
C ALA A 482 -37.01 -0.65 15.53
N LEU A 483 -36.92 0.16 14.48
CA LEU A 483 -37.56 1.46 14.41
C LEU A 483 -39.10 1.40 14.28
N GLU A 484 -39.69 0.27 13.87
CA GLU A 484 -41.16 0.14 13.75
C GLU A 484 -41.90 0.44 15.05
N ASP A 485 -41.29 0.09 16.19
CA ASP A 485 -41.90 0.30 17.51
C ASP A 485 -41.61 1.72 18.08
N ILE A 486 -41.09 2.64 17.28
CA ILE A 486 -40.80 4.02 17.69
C ILE A 486 -41.72 4.99 16.96
N ASP A 487 -42.56 5.68 17.72
CA ASP A 487 -43.45 6.73 17.20
C ASP A 487 -42.68 7.83 16.48
N GLY A 488 -43.20 8.29 15.32
CA GLY A 488 -42.60 9.35 14.51
C GLY A 488 -41.28 8.97 13.84
N SER A 489 -41.00 7.68 13.70
CA SER A 489 -39.75 7.19 13.10
C SER A 489 -39.82 7.00 11.58
N GLN A 490 -41.01 7.09 10.98
CA GLN A 490 -41.27 6.59 9.64
C GLN A 490 -40.46 7.36 8.57
N ALA A 491 -40.38 8.70 8.64
CA ALA A 491 -39.50 9.47 7.74
C ALA A 491 -38.02 9.04 7.87
N THR A 492 -37.55 8.81 9.10
CA THR A 492 -36.17 8.35 9.36
C THR A 492 -35.95 6.94 8.81
N ARG A 493 -36.92 6.04 8.92
CA ARG A 493 -36.87 4.70 8.32
C ARG A 493 -36.79 4.75 6.80
N VAL A 494 -37.60 5.59 6.16
CA VAL A 494 -37.56 5.80 4.70
C VAL A 494 -36.17 6.30 4.27
N TYR A 495 -35.61 7.26 5.01
CA TYR A 495 -34.28 7.79 4.74
C TYR A 495 -33.17 6.73 4.88
N LEU A 496 -33.24 5.88 5.92
CA LEU A 496 -32.28 4.80 6.13
C LEU A 496 -32.45 3.67 5.09
N ARG A 497 -33.67 3.43 4.58
CA ARG A 497 -33.92 2.52 3.44
C ARG A 497 -33.31 3.05 2.14
N LEU A 498 -33.31 4.36 1.91
CA LEU A 498 -32.58 4.98 0.80
C LEU A 498 -31.08 4.68 0.94
N LEU A 499 -30.49 4.90 2.11
CA LEU A 499 -29.08 4.60 2.39
C LEU A 499 -28.77 3.10 2.18
N ARG A 500 -29.63 2.20 2.69
CA ARG A 500 -29.52 0.75 2.52
C ARG A 500 -29.52 0.35 1.04
N SER A 501 -30.40 0.94 0.25
CA SER A 501 -30.53 0.64 -1.17
C SER A 501 -29.29 1.06 -1.96
N VAL A 502 -28.67 2.21 -1.63
CA VAL A 502 -27.38 2.60 -2.24
C VAL A 502 -26.27 1.59 -1.92
N VAL A 503 -26.19 1.12 -0.66
CA VAL A 503 -25.22 0.09 -0.25
C VAL A 503 -25.43 -1.22 -1.03
N LEU A 504 -26.68 -1.70 -1.12
CA LEU A 504 -27.02 -2.95 -1.80
C LEU A 504 -26.75 -2.87 -3.31
N ALA A 505 -27.03 -1.72 -3.94
CA ALA A 505 -26.84 -1.53 -5.38
C ALA A 505 -25.36 -1.51 -5.79
N TYR A 506 -24.49 -0.85 -5.00
CA TYR A 506 -23.14 -0.51 -5.48
C TYR A 506 -21.99 -1.03 -4.62
N VAL A 507 -22.18 -1.28 -3.32
CA VAL A 507 -21.09 -1.64 -2.40
C VAL A 507 -21.04 -3.14 -2.13
N GLU A 508 -22.18 -3.76 -1.85
CA GLU A 508 -22.24 -5.18 -1.49
C GLU A 508 -21.86 -6.05 -2.70
N HIS A 509 -20.92 -7.00 -2.53
CA HIS A 509 -20.40 -7.79 -3.65
C HIS A 509 -21.35 -8.93 -4.08
N ASN A 510 -22.18 -9.42 -3.15
CA ASN A 510 -23.01 -10.60 -3.37
C ASN A 510 -24.40 -10.27 -3.94
N THR A 511 -24.73 -8.99 -4.15
CA THR A 511 -26.01 -8.58 -4.72
C THR A 511 -26.11 -8.98 -6.20
N SER A 512 -27.20 -9.65 -6.57
CA SER A 512 -27.50 -10.03 -7.95
C SER A 512 -27.69 -8.79 -8.84
N ILE A 513 -27.50 -8.91 -10.15
CA ILE A 513 -27.65 -7.77 -11.07
C ILE A 513 -29.07 -7.22 -11.08
N ILE A 514 -30.08 -8.08 -11.00
CA ILE A 514 -31.48 -7.65 -10.92
C ILE A 514 -31.75 -6.86 -9.63
N ASP A 515 -31.23 -7.32 -8.50
CA ASP A 515 -31.40 -6.61 -7.23
C ASP A 515 -30.64 -5.28 -7.22
N ARG A 516 -29.47 -5.21 -7.87
CA ARG A 516 -28.75 -3.94 -8.06
C ARG A 516 -29.58 -2.94 -8.85
N ILE A 517 -30.20 -3.37 -9.96
CA ILE A 517 -31.09 -2.53 -10.77
C ILE A 517 -32.28 -2.07 -9.92
N TYR A 518 -32.92 -2.99 -9.18
CA TYR A 518 -34.03 -2.67 -8.28
C TYR A 518 -33.62 -1.58 -7.28
N HIS A 519 -32.58 -1.80 -6.49
CA HIS A 519 -32.16 -0.86 -5.44
C HIS A 519 -31.63 0.47 -5.99
N SER A 520 -30.97 0.46 -7.16
CA SER A 520 -30.53 1.70 -7.80
C SER A 520 -31.72 2.56 -8.23
N TRP A 521 -32.73 1.95 -8.86
CA TRP A 521 -33.89 2.68 -9.37
C TRP A 521 -34.90 3.01 -8.27
N PHE A 522 -35.01 2.17 -7.24
CA PHE A 522 -35.76 2.48 -6.02
C PHE A 522 -35.24 3.78 -5.40
N SER A 523 -33.91 3.90 -5.27
CA SER A 523 -33.27 5.12 -4.75
C SER A 523 -33.58 6.36 -5.61
N VAL A 524 -33.53 6.21 -6.94
CA VAL A 524 -33.89 7.29 -7.88
C VAL A 524 -35.36 7.70 -7.70
N PHE A 525 -36.29 6.75 -7.72
CA PHE A 525 -37.71 7.06 -7.66
C PHE A 525 -38.14 7.61 -6.31
N LEU A 526 -37.58 7.10 -5.21
CA LEU A 526 -37.80 7.66 -3.87
C LEU A 526 -37.40 9.15 -3.86
N CYS A 527 -36.21 9.49 -4.36
CA CYS A 527 -35.75 10.87 -4.46
C CYS A 527 -36.61 11.73 -5.40
N ARG A 528 -37.02 11.20 -6.57
CA ARG A 528 -37.85 11.93 -7.55
C ARG A 528 -39.25 12.23 -7.04
N ILE A 529 -39.89 11.25 -6.39
CA ILE A 529 -41.22 11.40 -5.79
C ILE A 529 -41.15 12.41 -4.65
N TRP A 530 -40.19 12.25 -3.74
CA TRP A 530 -39.96 13.17 -2.63
C TRP A 530 -39.71 14.61 -3.11
N GLN A 531 -38.83 14.79 -4.09
CA GLN A 531 -38.56 16.11 -4.67
C GLN A 531 -39.79 16.70 -5.36
N THR A 532 -40.55 15.89 -6.10
CA THR A 532 -41.77 16.33 -6.77
C THR A 532 -42.80 16.83 -5.75
N TRP A 533 -42.99 16.09 -4.66
CA TRP A 533 -43.87 16.46 -3.58
C TRP A 533 -43.50 17.82 -2.95
N LEU A 534 -42.21 18.02 -2.59
CA LEU A 534 -41.72 19.29 -2.03
C LEU A 534 -41.94 20.51 -2.95
N GLN A 535 -42.00 20.28 -4.26
CA GLN A 535 -42.20 21.33 -5.25
C GLN A 535 -43.68 21.68 -5.49
N ILE A 536 -44.60 20.74 -5.25
CA ILE A 536 -46.03 20.95 -5.49
C ILE A 536 -46.84 21.26 -4.23
N ILE A 537 -46.32 20.94 -3.04
CA ILE A 537 -46.99 21.20 -1.78
C ILE A 537 -47.03 22.70 -1.48
N ASP A 538 -48.19 23.17 -1.02
CA ASP A 538 -48.43 24.57 -0.69
C ASP A 538 -47.67 24.94 0.60
N GLU A 539 -47.08 26.14 0.67
CA GLU A 539 -46.26 26.57 1.81
C GLU A 539 -47.00 26.53 3.16
N LYS A 540 -48.32 26.70 3.14
CA LYS A 540 -49.18 26.64 4.33
C LYS A 540 -49.24 25.23 4.93
N ASP A 541 -49.02 24.20 4.12
CA ASP A 541 -49.08 22.80 4.51
C ASP A 541 -47.69 22.28 4.95
N ILE A 542 -46.63 23.08 4.76
CA ILE A 542 -45.26 22.75 5.18
C ILE A 542 -45.02 23.35 6.57
N LEU A 543 -45.27 22.58 7.65
CA LEU A 543 -44.82 22.75 9.06
C LEU A 543 -44.12 24.10 9.44
N GLY A 544 -44.75 25.25 9.19
CA GLY A 544 -44.18 26.57 9.50
C GLY A 544 -42.87 26.97 8.79
N TYR A 545 -42.43 26.28 7.73
CA TYR A 545 -41.15 26.57 7.06
C TYR A 545 -41.29 27.57 5.90
N ARG A 546 -40.38 28.55 5.82
CA ARG A 546 -40.34 29.57 4.74
C ARG A 546 -39.73 29.01 3.44
N VAL A 547 -39.99 29.64 2.30
CA VAL A 547 -39.49 29.23 0.96
C VAL A 547 -37.97 29.11 0.88
N GLU A 548 -37.26 30.03 1.53
CA GLU A 548 -35.79 30.06 1.59
C GLU A 548 -35.22 28.79 2.25
N THR A 549 -36.02 28.11 3.08
CA THR A 549 -35.66 26.89 3.82
C THR A 549 -35.85 25.60 2.99
N LYS A 550 -36.51 25.63 1.82
CA LYS A 550 -36.79 24.41 1.02
C LYS A 550 -35.52 23.65 0.60
N LYS A 551 -34.36 24.33 0.47
CA LYS A 551 -33.07 23.67 0.19
C LYS A 551 -32.61 22.77 1.34
N ASN A 552 -33.00 23.07 2.57
CA ASN A 552 -32.64 22.32 3.77
C ASN A 552 -33.61 21.15 4.04
N LEU A 553 -34.73 21.11 3.33
CA LEU A 553 -35.77 20.07 3.45
C LEU A 553 -35.47 18.79 2.66
N PHE A 554 -34.40 18.77 1.85
CA PHE A 554 -34.06 17.67 0.96
C PHE A 554 -32.58 17.29 1.09
N ILE A 555 -32.20 16.17 0.46
CA ILE A 555 -30.79 15.81 0.25
C ILE A 555 -30.07 16.87 -0.60
N THR A 556 -28.74 16.90 -0.50
CA THR A 556 -27.94 17.86 -1.26
C THR A 556 -28.01 17.59 -2.76
N GLY A 557 -27.83 18.64 -3.57
CA GLY A 557 -27.78 18.52 -5.03
C GLY A 557 -26.74 17.48 -5.51
N PRO A 558 -25.50 17.50 -5.00
CA PRO A 558 -24.51 16.49 -5.36
C PRO A 558 -24.94 15.05 -5.04
N ALA A 559 -25.57 14.81 -3.90
CA ALA A 559 -26.07 13.47 -3.55
C ALA A 559 -27.18 13.01 -4.52
N LEU A 560 -28.12 13.91 -4.87
CA LEU A 560 -29.18 13.61 -5.83
C LEU A 560 -28.60 13.24 -7.21
N PHE A 561 -27.67 14.04 -7.73
CA PHE A 561 -27.04 13.76 -9.02
C PHE A 561 -26.21 12.48 -9.00
N SER A 562 -25.56 12.15 -7.89
CA SER A 562 -24.80 10.91 -7.75
C SER A 562 -25.71 9.68 -7.81
N ILE A 563 -26.88 9.73 -7.13
CA ILE A 563 -27.90 8.68 -7.20
C ILE A 563 -28.39 8.50 -8.64
N GLU A 564 -28.72 9.61 -9.31
CA GLU A 564 -29.18 9.60 -10.70
C GLU A 564 -28.12 9.06 -11.66
N LEU A 565 -26.90 9.61 -11.66
CA LEU A 565 -25.82 9.20 -12.56
C LEU A 565 -25.45 7.72 -12.38
N ASN A 566 -25.29 7.26 -11.15
CA ASN A 566 -24.93 5.86 -10.90
C ASN A 566 -26.00 4.90 -11.41
N ALA A 567 -27.29 5.21 -11.21
CA ALA A 567 -28.38 4.34 -11.65
C ALA A 567 -28.50 4.27 -13.19
N HIS A 568 -28.34 5.43 -13.86
CA HIS A 568 -28.35 5.48 -15.32
C HIS A 568 -27.15 4.75 -15.92
N SER A 569 -25.95 4.97 -15.39
CA SER A 569 -24.73 4.30 -15.82
C SER A 569 -24.80 2.79 -15.57
N LEU A 570 -25.30 2.35 -14.41
CA LEU A 570 -25.49 0.93 -14.10
C LEU A 570 -26.43 0.25 -15.10
N LEU A 571 -27.62 0.82 -15.32
CA LEU A 571 -28.58 0.26 -16.26
C LEU A 571 -28.01 0.20 -17.67
N ALA A 572 -27.31 1.25 -18.11
CA ALA A 572 -26.68 1.30 -19.42
C ALA A 572 -25.61 0.21 -19.59
N VAL A 573 -24.72 0.02 -18.60
CA VAL A 573 -23.73 -1.05 -18.62
C VAL A 573 -24.42 -2.42 -18.69
N CYS A 574 -25.47 -2.65 -17.88
CA CYS A 574 -26.22 -3.90 -17.92
C CYS A 574 -26.84 -4.16 -19.30
N LEU A 575 -27.49 -3.16 -19.89
CA LEU A 575 -28.08 -3.27 -21.22
C LEU A 575 -27.03 -3.57 -22.29
N LEU A 576 -25.87 -2.91 -22.25
CA LEU A 576 -24.79 -3.17 -23.21
C LEU A 576 -24.23 -4.58 -23.11
N VAL A 577 -24.19 -5.18 -21.91
CA VAL A 577 -23.83 -6.59 -21.73
C VAL A 577 -24.92 -7.50 -22.29
N CYS A 578 -26.20 -7.24 -21.98
CA CYS A 578 -27.32 -7.98 -22.57
C CYS A 578 -27.39 -7.86 -24.10
N GLN A 579 -26.87 -6.76 -24.66
CA GLN A 579 -26.78 -6.49 -26.09
C GLN A 579 -25.47 -7.01 -26.72
N HIS A 580 -24.63 -7.72 -25.97
CA HIS A 580 -23.32 -8.23 -26.39
C HIS A 580 -22.35 -7.16 -26.91
N LYS A 581 -22.53 -5.90 -26.51
CA LYS A 581 -21.63 -4.77 -26.81
C LYS A 581 -20.53 -4.59 -25.77
N LEU A 582 -20.71 -5.16 -24.57
CA LEU A 582 -19.70 -5.28 -23.52
C LEU A 582 -19.65 -6.73 -23.01
N PRO A 583 -18.49 -7.22 -22.53
CA PRO A 583 -18.38 -8.54 -21.94
C PRO A 583 -19.01 -8.60 -20.55
N GLU A 584 -19.36 -9.81 -20.09
CA GLU A 584 -19.97 -10.05 -18.77
C GLU A 584 -19.12 -9.52 -17.60
N SER A 585 -17.80 -9.44 -17.75
CA SER A 585 -16.92 -8.88 -16.71
C SER A 585 -17.23 -7.42 -16.37
N ALA A 586 -17.90 -6.67 -17.27
CA ALA A 586 -18.41 -5.33 -17.02
C ALA A 586 -19.49 -5.28 -15.93
N LEU A 587 -20.12 -6.41 -15.59
CA LEU A 587 -21.11 -6.50 -14.51
C LEU A 587 -20.47 -6.58 -13.10
N SER A 588 -19.15 -6.44 -12.98
CA SER A 588 -18.45 -6.37 -11.70
C SER A 588 -18.63 -5.00 -11.03
N ILE A 589 -19.87 -4.62 -10.75
CA ILE A 589 -20.28 -3.25 -10.35
C ILE A 589 -19.56 -2.74 -9.09
N SER A 590 -19.17 -3.63 -8.18
CA SER A 590 -18.38 -3.24 -7.00
C SER A 590 -17.03 -2.59 -7.32
N ASN A 591 -16.53 -2.75 -8.55
CA ASN A 591 -15.27 -2.16 -9.02
C ASN A 591 -15.44 -0.73 -9.57
N TYR A 592 -16.68 -0.22 -9.65
CA TYR A 592 -17.00 1.11 -10.16
C TYR A 592 -17.01 2.14 -9.02
N SER A 593 -15.83 2.39 -8.43
CA SER A 593 -15.65 3.34 -7.32
C SER A 593 -14.24 3.93 -7.30
N SER A 594 -13.98 4.94 -6.46
CA SER A 594 -12.62 5.48 -6.23
C SER A 594 -11.82 4.70 -5.18
N GLN A 595 -12.37 3.61 -4.64
CA GLN A 595 -11.72 2.80 -3.60
C GLN A 595 -10.33 2.25 -3.94
N PRO A 596 -9.97 1.96 -5.21
CA PRO A 596 -8.58 1.67 -5.57
C PRO A 596 -7.58 2.77 -5.17
N CYS A 597 -7.96 4.05 -5.32
CA CYS A 597 -7.13 5.17 -4.90
C CYS A 597 -6.99 5.20 -3.37
N GLU A 598 -8.10 5.08 -2.64
CA GLU A 598 -8.11 5.07 -1.17
C GLU A 598 -7.34 3.89 -0.56
N ALA A 599 -7.41 2.72 -1.19
CA ALA A 599 -6.60 1.57 -0.81
C ALA A 599 -5.10 1.88 -0.99
N THR A 600 -4.72 2.49 -2.11
CA THR A 600 -3.32 2.88 -2.41
C THR A 600 -2.83 3.93 -1.41
N PHE A 601 -3.64 4.94 -1.10
CA PHE A 601 -3.32 5.93 -0.07
C PHE A 601 -3.10 5.27 1.28
N ARG A 602 -3.98 4.37 1.72
CA ARG A 602 -3.84 3.68 3.01
C ARG A 602 -2.59 2.82 3.07
N LEU A 603 -2.30 2.07 2.00
CA LEU A 603 -1.11 1.20 1.93
C LEU A 603 0.17 2.04 1.95
N THR A 604 0.27 3.09 1.14
CA THR A 604 1.43 3.99 1.13
C THR A 604 1.63 4.73 2.46
N ARG A 605 0.55 5.08 3.18
CA ARG A 605 0.64 5.62 4.55
C ARG A 605 1.12 4.58 5.57
N SER A 606 0.76 3.31 5.39
CA SER A 606 1.18 2.21 6.27
C SER A 606 2.63 1.78 6.08
N MET A 607 3.23 2.09 4.93
CA MET A 607 4.65 1.86 4.67
C MET A 607 5.51 2.95 5.32
N SER A 608 5.59 2.95 6.65
CA SER A 608 6.55 3.74 7.42
C SER A 608 7.77 2.89 7.81
N GLY A 609 8.91 3.53 8.07
CA GLY A 609 10.12 2.81 8.50
C GLY A 609 9.92 2.11 9.85
N ALA A 610 10.70 1.06 10.11
CA ALA A 610 10.82 0.51 11.46
C ALA A 610 11.17 1.69 12.41
N PHE A 611 10.37 1.91 13.45
CA PHE A 611 10.48 3.04 14.40
C PHE A 611 9.86 4.38 13.95
N SER A 612 9.23 4.48 12.78
CA SER A 612 8.51 5.70 12.37
C SER A 612 6.99 5.53 12.44
N SER A 613 6.33 6.43 13.20
CA SER A 613 4.86 6.58 13.22
C SER A 613 4.34 7.57 12.16
N VAL A 614 5.22 8.08 11.30
CA VAL A 614 4.87 9.12 10.32
C VAL A 614 4.00 8.53 9.21
N VAL A 615 2.70 8.79 9.32
CA VAL A 615 1.68 8.35 8.35
C VAL A 615 1.55 9.31 7.16
N ASN A 616 2.01 10.56 7.29
CA ASN A 616 1.93 11.53 6.21
C ASN A 616 3.15 11.40 5.29
N PHE A 617 3.00 11.81 4.04
CA PHE A 617 4.08 11.75 3.05
C PHE A 617 4.13 13.02 2.20
N THR A 618 5.32 13.31 1.68
CA THR A 618 5.50 14.22 0.55
C THR A 618 5.11 13.54 -0.76
N THR A 619 4.99 14.29 -1.86
CA THR A 619 4.77 13.71 -3.19
C THR A 619 5.86 12.70 -3.56
N ASP A 620 7.13 13.03 -3.35
CA ASP A 620 8.26 12.11 -3.62
C ASP A 620 8.20 10.82 -2.79
N GLN A 621 7.87 10.94 -1.50
CA GLN A 621 7.71 9.78 -0.63
C GLN A 621 6.56 8.88 -1.10
N PHE A 622 5.45 9.45 -1.56
CA PHE A 622 4.37 8.66 -2.15
C PHE A 622 4.86 7.89 -3.38
N LEU A 623 5.48 8.57 -4.36
CA LEU A 623 5.91 7.96 -5.61
C LEU A 623 6.85 6.77 -5.36
N LYS A 624 7.81 6.92 -4.44
CA LYS A 624 8.72 5.84 -4.03
C LYS A 624 8.01 4.66 -3.37
N ARG A 625 7.03 4.93 -2.49
CA ARG A 625 6.26 3.87 -1.79
C ARG A 625 5.30 3.18 -2.75
N ALA A 626 4.62 3.92 -3.61
CA ALA A 626 3.68 3.41 -4.59
C ALA A 626 4.36 2.53 -5.65
N GLY A 627 5.57 2.88 -6.08
CA GLY A 627 6.39 2.03 -6.94
C GLY A 627 6.74 0.69 -6.28
N LYS A 628 7.17 0.71 -5.02
CA LYS A 628 7.40 -0.52 -4.24
C LYS A 628 6.13 -1.37 -4.10
N LEU A 629 4.97 -0.74 -3.84
CA LEU A 629 3.69 -1.46 -3.78
C LEU A 629 3.32 -2.10 -5.11
N SER A 630 3.60 -1.42 -6.24
CA SER A 630 3.32 -1.97 -7.57
C SER A 630 4.10 -3.27 -7.78
N VAL A 631 5.40 -3.27 -7.48
CA VAL A 631 6.25 -4.48 -7.58
C VAL A 631 5.75 -5.59 -6.65
N LEU A 632 5.42 -5.27 -5.40
CA LEU A 632 4.91 -6.27 -4.46
C LEU A 632 3.61 -6.91 -4.96
N THR A 633 2.71 -6.09 -5.49
CA THR A 633 1.43 -6.52 -6.03
C THR A 633 1.60 -7.44 -7.24
N ASP A 634 2.52 -7.10 -8.14
CA ASP A 634 2.82 -7.94 -9.31
C ASP A 634 3.39 -9.30 -8.87
N LEU A 635 4.29 -9.33 -7.89
CA LEU A 635 4.82 -10.58 -7.33
C LEU A 635 3.75 -11.43 -6.63
N GLU A 636 2.84 -10.79 -5.89
CA GLU A 636 1.69 -11.46 -5.27
C GLU A 636 0.80 -12.12 -6.34
N ASN A 637 0.46 -11.36 -7.39
CA ASN A 637 -0.40 -11.85 -8.47
C ASN A 637 0.25 -12.98 -9.27
N GLN A 638 1.54 -12.86 -9.61
CA GLN A 638 2.28 -13.89 -10.34
C GLN A 638 2.47 -15.17 -9.50
N SER A 639 2.62 -15.04 -8.18
CA SER A 639 2.64 -16.18 -7.26
C SER A 639 1.29 -16.90 -7.21
N GLU A 640 0.18 -16.16 -7.24
CA GLU A 640 -1.18 -16.72 -7.20
C GLU A 640 -1.65 -17.32 -8.52
N SER A 641 -1.21 -16.76 -9.65
CA SER A 641 -1.53 -17.26 -11.00
C SER A 641 -0.68 -18.46 -11.42
N GLY A 642 0.33 -18.82 -10.62
CA GLY A 642 1.27 -19.90 -10.95
C GLY A 642 2.25 -19.54 -12.08
N GLN A 643 2.41 -18.25 -12.37
CA GLN A 643 3.36 -17.77 -13.39
C GLN A 643 4.82 -17.80 -12.92
N LEU A 644 5.05 -17.82 -11.60
CA LEU A 644 6.39 -17.98 -11.03
C LEU A 644 6.79 -19.45 -10.96
N GLY A 645 8.03 -19.74 -11.39
CA GLY A 645 8.62 -21.08 -11.26
C GLY A 645 8.71 -21.57 -9.81
N CYS A 646 8.91 -20.67 -8.84
CA CYS A 646 8.73 -20.95 -7.41
C CYS A 646 7.84 -19.88 -6.77
N PRO A 647 6.56 -20.17 -6.47
CA PRO A 647 5.62 -19.19 -5.91
C PRO A 647 5.95 -18.84 -4.46
N LEU A 648 5.79 -17.56 -4.10
CA LEU A 648 5.97 -17.07 -2.73
C LEU A 648 4.65 -17.08 -1.96
N GLN A 649 4.71 -17.35 -0.66
CA GLN A 649 3.54 -17.33 0.21
C GLN A 649 3.43 -16.00 0.97
N PHE A 650 2.36 -15.26 0.70
CA PHE A 650 2.08 -13.99 1.38
C PHE A 650 1.05 -14.16 2.51
N PRO A 651 1.22 -13.45 3.65
CA PRO A 651 0.29 -13.51 4.76
C PRO A 651 -1.07 -12.93 4.35
N LYS A 652 -2.11 -13.77 4.39
CA LYS A 652 -3.50 -13.36 4.10
C LYS A 652 -4.34 -13.41 5.37
N HIS A 653 -5.01 -12.31 5.68
CA HIS A 653 -5.97 -12.27 6.79
C HIS A 653 -7.03 -13.39 6.65
N HIS A 654 -7.34 -14.11 7.74
CA HIS A 654 -8.23 -15.29 7.72
C HIS A 654 -9.62 -15.01 7.09
N LYS A 655 -10.17 -13.79 7.28
CA LYS A 655 -11.41 -13.33 6.62
C LYS A 655 -11.30 -13.28 5.08
N ARG A 656 -10.13 -12.91 4.54
CA ARG A 656 -9.85 -12.87 3.09
C ARG A 656 -9.76 -14.31 2.54
N ARG A 657 -9.14 -15.24 3.27
CA ARG A 657 -9.09 -16.67 2.91
C ARG A 657 -10.49 -17.30 2.86
N ARG A 658 -11.37 -17.01 3.83
CA ARG A 658 -12.77 -17.48 3.82
C ARG A 658 -13.58 -16.92 2.65
N LYS A 659 -13.45 -15.62 2.35
CA LYS A 659 -14.10 -14.99 1.18
C LYS A 659 -13.64 -15.63 -0.13
N VAL A 660 -12.34 -15.87 -0.29
CA VAL A 660 -11.77 -16.55 -1.46
C VAL A 660 -12.30 -17.98 -1.61
N ALA A 661 -12.35 -18.75 -0.52
CA ALA A 661 -12.88 -20.12 -0.56
C ALA A 661 -14.37 -20.15 -0.90
N ALA A 662 -15.14 -19.16 -0.44
CA ALA A 662 -16.55 -18.99 -0.79
C ALA A 662 -16.73 -18.58 -2.27
N LEU A 663 -15.91 -17.64 -2.77
CA LEU A 663 -15.90 -17.21 -4.17
C LEU A 663 -15.47 -18.35 -5.13
N LYS A 664 -14.44 -19.12 -4.77
CA LYS A 664 -14.03 -20.30 -5.56
C LYS A 664 -15.13 -21.37 -5.62
N LYS A 665 -15.93 -21.52 -4.54
CA LYS A 665 -17.11 -22.40 -4.54
C LYS A 665 -18.29 -21.87 -5.35
N SER A 666 -18.42 -20.56 -5.54
CA SER A 666 -19.51 -19.96 -6.34
C SER A 666 -19.17 -19.81 -7.83
N VAL A 667 -17.88 -19.83 -8.20
CA VAL A 667 -17.43 -19.72 -9.61
C VAL A 667 -17.53 -21.07 -10.34
N SER A 668 -17.58 -22.20 -9.62
CA SER A 668 -17.93 -23.49 -10.23
C SER A 668 -19.45 -23.58 -10.45
N ASN A 669 -19.89 -23.31 -11.69
CA ASN A 669 -21.22 -23.61 -12.26
C ASN A 669 -22.35 -22.57 -12.14
N THR A 670 -22.10 -21.28 -12.29
CA THR A 670 -23.19 -20.33 -12.60
C THR A 670 -22.83 -19.45 -13.80
N THR A 671 -23.34 -19.82 -14.98
CA THR A 671 -23.58 -18.84 -16.07
C THR A 671 -24.43 -17.71 -15.48
N ILE A 672 -23.98 -16.46 -15.61
CA ILE A 672 -24.77 -15.31 -15.20
C ILE A 672 -26.02 -15.29 -16.09
N ASP A 673 -27.20 -15.58 -15.54
CA ASP A 673 -28.46 -15.47 -16.28
C ASP A 673 -28.72 -13.99 -16.56
N LEU A 674 -28.42 -13.57 -17.79
CA LEU A 674 -28.56 -12.18 -18.20
C LEU A 674 -30.04 -11.81 -18.28
N PRO A 675 -30.46 -10.74 -17.59
CA PRO A 675 -31.88 -10.41 -17.53
C PRO A 675 -32.38 -9.92 -18.88
N ARG A 676 -33.55 -10.43 -19.30
CA ARG A 676 -34.28 -9.92 -20.47
C ARG A 676 -34.82 -8.51 -20.21
N ASN A 677 -34.97 -7.72 -21.27
CA ASN A 677 -35.50 -6.35 -21.19
C ASN A 677 -36.87 -6.27 -20.47
N ASP A 678 -37.74 -7.26 -20.67
CA ASP A 678 -39.04 -7.33 -19.98
C ASP A 678 -38.90 -7.52 -18.47
N THR A 679 -37.92 -8.32 -18.04
CA THR A 679 -37.60 -8.51 -16.62
C THR A 679 -37.07 -7.23 -16.02
N ILE A 680 -36.13 -6.56 -16.70
CA ILE A 680 -35.59 -5.25 -16.28
C ILE A 680 -36.71 -4.23 -16.14
N LYS A 681 -37.61 -4.15 -17.13
CA LYS A 681 -38.77 -3.25 -17.09
C LYS A 681 -39.66 -3.53 -15.89
N LYS A 682 -40.03 -4.79 -15.66
CA LYS A 682 -40.86 -5.20 -14.51
C LYS A 682 -40.22 -4.78 -13.19
N ILE A 683 -38.92 -5.00 -13.04
CA ILE A 683 -38.16 -4.65 -11.84
C ILE A 683 -38.09 -3.13 -11.62
N ILE A 684 -37.90 -2.33 -12.67
CA ILE A 684 -37.90 -0.86 -12.57
C ILE A 684 -39.30 -0.34 -12.20
N HIS A 685 -40.35 -0.90 -12.80
CA HIS A 685 -41.73 -0.57 -12.42
C HIS A 685 -42.05 -0.98 -10.99
N GLN A 686 -41.57 -2.14 -10.55
CA GLN A 686 -41.69 -2.58 -9.17
C GLN A 686 -41.00 -1.60 -8.22
N ALA A 687 -39.75 -1.21 -8.52
CA ALA A 687 -39.00 -0.23 -7.73
C ALA A 687 -39.75 1.11 -7.60
N TYR A 688 -40.42 1.58 -8.66
CA TYR A 688 -41.27 2.77 -8.60
C TYR A 688 -42.48 2.57 -7.69
N ASN A 689 -43.21 1.47 -7.87
CA ASN A 689 -44.41 1.17 -7.09
C ASN A 689 -44.09 1.03 -5.61
N ASP A 690 -42.99 0.36 -5.27
CA ASP A 690 -42.55 0.16 -3.90
C ASP A 690 -42.09 1.48 -3.27
N ALA A 691 -41.37 2.34 -4.01
CA ALA A 691 -41.02 3.67 -3.54
C ALA A 691 -42.25 4.57 -3.33
N TYR A 692 -43.23 4.52 -4.25
CA TYR A 692 -44.48 5.27 -4.13
C TYR A 692 -45.31 4.80 -2.94
N LYS A 693 -45.46 3.48 -2.76
CA LYS A 693 -46.15 2.88 -1.62
C LYS A 693 -45.50 3.30 -0.30
N LEU A 694 -44.17 3.20 -0.21
CA LEU A 694 -43.44 3.57 0.98
C LEU A 694 -43.62 5.05 1.37
N LEU A 695 -43.62 5.96 0.39
CA LEU A 695 -43.83 7.39 0.65
C LEU A 695 -45.31 7.73 0.92
N SER A 696 -46.24 6.90 0.45
CA SER A 696 -47.68 7.07 0.74
C SER A 696 -48.01 6.80 2.21
N GLU A 697 -47.18 6.04 2.92
CA GLU A 697 -47.29 5.87 4.39
C GLU A 697 -47.06 7.19 5.16
N LEU A 698 -46.56 8.23 4.49
CA LEU A 698 -46.30 9.58 5.03
C LEU A 698 -47.20 10.65 4.38
N ASP A 699 -48.35 10.24 3.82
CA ASP A 699 -49.36 11.13 3.21
C ASP A 699 -48.88 11.97 2.00
N ILE A 700 -47.73 11.63 1.40
CA ILE A 700 -47.19 12.31 0.22
C ILE A 700 -48.13 12.16 -0.99
N ASN A 701 -48.86 11.04 -1.07
CA ASN A 701 -49.76 10.72 -2.18
C ASN A 701 -50.92 11.71 -2.32
N ILE A 702 -51.41 12.32 -1.23
CA ILE A 702 -52.55 13.26 -1.25
C ILE A 702 -52.28 14.42 -2.21
N ALA A 703 -51.11 15.06 -2.09
CA ALA A 703 -50.71 16.18 -2.95
C ALA A 703 -50.41 15.72 -4.38
N LEU A 704 -49.80 14.54 -4.55
CA LEU A 704 -49.45 13.98 -5.86
C LEU A 704 -50.70 13.61 -6.67
N GLU A 705 -51.71 12.99 -6.04
CA GLU A 705 -52.99 12.64 -6.64
C GLU A 705 -53.76 13.88 -7.10
N LYS A 706 -53.85 14.92 -6.24
CA LYS A 706 -54.47 16.21 -6.57
C LYS A 706 -53.85 16.86 -7.81
N LYS A 707 -52.55 16.66 -8.04
CA LYS A 707 -51.82 17.21 -9.20
C LYS A 707 -51.63 16.20 -10.35
N LYS A 708 -52.25 15.01 -10.28
CA LYS A 708 -52.12 13.92 -11.27
C LYS A 708 -50.65 13.56 -11.55
N LYS A 709 -49.90 13.29 -10.48
CA LYS A 709 -48.48 12.91 -10.48
C LYS A 709 -48.27 11.58 -9.77
N THR A 710 -48.98 10.54 -10.22
CA THR A 710 -48.99 9.22 -9.55
C THR A 710 -48.34 8.12 -10.37
N LYS A 711 -48.09 8.37 -11.66
CA LYS A 711 -47.40 7.41 -12.54
C LYS A 711 -45.93 7.78 -12.74
N ILE A 712 -45.11 6.76 -12.97
CA ILE A 712 -43.67 6.89 -13.25
C ILE A 712 -43.35 7.95 -14.31
N ASN A 713 -44.09 7.96 -15.43
CA ASN A 713 -43.89 8.89 -16.52
C ASN A 713 -44.28 10.33 -16.14
N GLU A 714 -45.33 10.51 -15.34
CA GLU A 714 -45.82 11.83 -14.93
C GLU A 714 -44.86 12.53 -13.97
N VAL A 715 -44.34 11.76 -12.99
CA VAL A 715 -43.32 12.20 -12.03
C VAL A 715 -42.00 12.46 -12.75
N SER A 716 -41.53 11.51 -13.54
CA SER A 716 -40.23 11.64 -14.23
C SER A 716 -40.22 12.78 -15.24
N SER A 717 -41.29 12.96 -16.02
CA SER A 717 -41.39 14.11 -16.94
C SER A 717 -41.38 15.44 -16.20
N TYR A 718 -42.03 15.52 -15.03
CA TYR A 718 -42.01 16.73 -14.21
C TYR A 718 -40.60 17.03 -13.72
N VAL A 719 -39.90 16.05 -13.13
CA VAL A 719 -38.51 16.21 -12.68
C VAL A 719 -37.60 16.61 -13.83
N ARG A 720 -37.71 15.97 -15.00
CA ARG A 720 -36.93 16.33 -16.19
C ARG A 720 -37.12 17.80 -16.55
N THR A 721 -38.37 18.28 -16.66
CA THR A 721 -38.64 19.68 -16.96
C THR A 721 -38.03 20.63 -15.94
N GLN A 722 -38.02 20.25 -14.65
CA GLN A 722 -37.42 21.09 -13.60
C GLN A 722 -35.90 21.12 -13.72
N PHE A 723 -35.26 19.98 -14.02
CA PHE A 723 -33.83 19.93 -14.25
C PHE A 723 -33.45 20.73 -15.50
N GLU A 724 -34.17 20.56 -16.60
CA GLU A 724 -33.95 21.34 -17.83
C GLU A 724 -34.12 22.84 -17.59
N LYS A 725 -35.11 23.28 -16.80
CA LYS A 725 -35.28 24.69 -16.43
C LYS A 725 -34.13 25.21 -15.58
N LYS A 726 -33.73 24.45 -14.56
CA LYS A 726 -32.72 24.85 -13.58
C LYS A 726 -31.31 24.85 -14.17
N PHE A 727 -31.03 23.91 -15.08
CA PHE A 727 -29.69 23.65 -15.60
C PHE A 727 -29.56 23.93 -17.11
N LYS A 728 -30.54 24.61 -17.72
CA LYS A 728 -30.58 24.91 -19.18
C LYS A 728 -29.31 25.55 -19.74
N LYS A 729 -28.60 26.32 -18.90
CA LYS A 729 -27.44 27.14 -19.26
C LYS A 729 -26.11 26.58 -18.76
N VAL A 730 -26.09 25.39 -18.16
CA VAL A 730 -24.87 24.83 -17.58
C VAL A 730 -23.90 24.44 -18.69
N THR A 731 -22.94 25.33 -18.91
CA THR A 731 -21.78 25.13 -19.77
C THR A 731 -20.53 24.95 -18.92
N TYR A 732 -19.43 24.59 -19.54
CA TYR A 732 -18.14 24.44 -18.86
C TYR A 732 -17.46 25.79 -18.52
N ASP A 733 -17.95 26.90 -19.08
CA ASP A 733 -17.44 28.27 -18.84
C ASP A 733 -18.05 28.90 -17.57
N GLU A 734 -19.29 28.50 -17.23
CA GLU A 734 -19.98 28.90 -16.00
C GLU A 734 -19.74 27.82 -14.93
N GLY A 735 -18.95 28.12 -13.91
CA GLY A 735 -18.83 27.22 -12.76
C GLY A 735 -20.18 27.07 -12.07
N GLU A 736 -20.72 25.85 -12.00
CA GLU A 736 -21.88 25.60 -11.15
C GLU A 736 -21.47 25.78 -9.69
N ILE A 737 -21.92 26.88 -9.08
CA ILE A 737 -21.81 27.09 -7.63
C ILE A 737 -22.87 26.21 -6.97
N TYR A 738 -22.51 24.95 -6.71
CA TYR A 738 -23.12 24.24 -5.61
C TYR A 738 -22.71 24.99 -4.34
N SER A 739 -23.67 25.56 -3.61
CA SER A 739 -23.41 26.32 -2.37
C SER A 739 -22.52 25.48 -1.44
N SER A 740 -21.23 25.80 -1.39
CA SER A 740 -20.24 25.18 -0.50
C SER A 740 -20.50 25.49 0.98
N ASN A 741 -21.39 26.45 1.25
CA ASN A 741 -21.81 26.84 2.61
C ASN A 741 -22.60 25.76 3.35
N ASP A 742 -22.92 24.63 2.72
CA ASP A 742 -23.48 23.46 3.41
C ASP A 742 -22.41 22.63 4.15
N GLU A 743 -21.11 22.92 3.99
CA GLU A 743 -20.03 22.06 4.50
C GLU A 743 -19.01 22.71 5.46
N SER A 744 -18.98 24.04 5.63
CA SER A 744 -18.10 24.74 6.58
C SER A 744 -18.84 25.14 7.87
N ASP A 745 -18.78 24.28 8.88
CA ASP A 745 -18.74 24.74 10.27
C ASP A 745 -17.28 24.64 10.72
N GLU A 746 -16.45 25.59 10.28
CA GLU A 746 -15.20 25.88 11.00
C GLU A 746 -15.59 26.66 12.24
N GLU A 747 -15.70 25.98 13.39
CA GLU A 747 -15.49 26.68 14.66
C GLU A 747 -14.04 27.17 14.65
N VAL A 748 -13.88 28.47 14.47
CA VAL A 748 -12.60 29.18 14.53
C VAL A 748 -12.03 29.01 15.95
N ALA A 749 -11.14 28.04 16.14
CA ALA A 749 -10.30 27.98 17.32
C ALA A 749 -9.25 29.10 17.22
N THR A 750 -9.45 30.16 17.99
CA THR A 750 -8.49 31.25 18.17
C THR A 750 -7.27 30.72 18.92
N ASN A 751 -6.16 30.49 18.20
CA ASN A 751 -4.88 30.13 18.79
C ASN A 751 -4.27 31.32 19.55
N VAL A 752 -4.35 31.30 20.88
CA VAL A 752 -3.48 32.10 21.76
C VAL A 752 -2.19 31.33 21.98
N ASN A 753 -1.11 31.84 21.39
CA ASN A 753 0.27 31.39 21.62
C ASN A 753 0.65 31.53 23.10
N SER A 754 1.00 30.44 23.77
CA SER A 754 1.93 30.50 24.90
C SER A 754 2.88 29.32 24.86
N SER A 755 4.16 29.67 24.84
CA SER A 755 5.28 28.76 24.77
C SER A 755 5.53 28.10 26.12
N SER A 756 5.81 26.79 26.11
CA SER A 756 6.68 26.17 27.10
C SER A 756 7.24 24.87 26.52
N LYS A 757 8.56 24.83 26.40
CA LYS A 757 9.34 23.62 26.11
C LYS A 757 9.19 22.66 27.32
N PRO A 758 9.21 21.34 27.08
CA PRO A 758 10.43 20.61 27.45
C PRO A 758 10.83 19.46 26.50
N GLU A 759 12.16 19.39 26.33
CA GLU A 759 13.09 18.26 26.22
C GLU A 759 12.74 17.00 25.40
N GLU A 760 13.56 16.80 24.37
CA GLU A 760 13.68 15.63 23.50
C GLU A 760 14.61 14.60 24.13
N ASP A 761 14.26 13.30 24.00
CA ASP A 761 15.19 12.19 24.13
C ASP A 761 15.23 11.43 22.80
N SER A 762 16.45 11.10 22.40
CA SER A 762 16.93 10.80 21.05
C SER A 762 16.71 9.35 20.56
N SER A 763 16.50 9.16 19.26
CA SER A 763 17.07 8.02 18.51
C SER A 763 17.23 8.35 17.02
N GLU A 764 18.39 7.96 16.47
CA GLU A 764 18.97 8.33 15.18
C GLU A 764 18.53 7.36 14.05
N ASP A 765 18.15 7.89 12.88
CA ASP A 765 18.86 7.70 11.60
C ASP A 765 18.08 8.18 10.35
N GLU A 766 18.66 9.18 9.67
CA GLU A 766 18.97 9.30 8.23
C GLU A 766 18.81 10.76 7.74
N ASN A 767 19.96 11.47 7.75
CA ASN A 767 20.24 12.79 7.19
C ASN A 767 19.58 14.03 7.82
N ASP A 768 19.93 14.37 9.07
CA ASP A 768 19.89 15.76 9.55
C ASP A 768 21.02 16.03 10.58
N LEU A 769 21.80 17.10 10.35
CA LEU A 769 22.82 17.68 11.24
C LEU A 769 22.88 19.20 10.96
N PRO A 770 23.22 20.06 11.94
CA PRO A 770 22.54 20.41 13.17
C PRO A 770 21.78 21.76 13.07
N CYS A 771 20.82 21.98 13.97
CA CYS A 771 20.06 23.23 14.12
C CYS A 771 20.97 24.39 14.60
N ILE A 772 21.05 25.48 13.82
CA ILE A 772 21.58 26.78 14.29
C ILE A 772 20.48 27.84 14.14
N SER A 773 20.34 28.61 15.21
CA SER A 773 19.34 29.64 15.46
C SER A 773 19.26 30.74 14.40
N SER A 774 18.02 31.20 14.21
CA SER A 774 17.55 32.31 13.40
C SER A 774 18.41 33.58 13.43
N SER A 775 18.82 34.04 12.24
CA SER A 775 18.97 35.47 11.94
C SER A 775 18.78 35.72 10.45
N GLY A 776 17.92 36.67 10.11
CA GLY A 776 17.63 37.07 8.74
C GLY A 776 18.84 37.67 8.00
N LYS A 777 18.70 37.64 6.66
CA LYS A 777 19.69 37.86 5.58
C LYS A 777 20.36 36.56 5.14
N HIS A 778 19.95 36.04 3.98
CA HIS A 778 20.52 34.86 3.33
C HIS A 778 21.99 35.10 2.95
N GLN A 779 22.91 34.94 3.90
CA GLN A 779 24.32 34.72 3.66
C GLN A 779 24.57 33.21 3.73
N PHE A 780 25.35 32.67 2.79
CA PHE A 780 25.70 31.24 2.65
C PHE A 780 26.56 30.67 3.81
N ASN A 781 26.56 31.30 4.99
CA ASN A 781 27.37 30.92 6.14
C ASN A 781 26.89 29.59 6.74
N GLY A 782 27.78 28.58 6.75
CA GLY A 782 27.50 27.24 7.29
C GLY A 782 27.21 26.15 6.25
N MET A 783 27.26 26.46 4.95
CA MET A 783 26.92 25.49 3.90
C MET A 783 28.09 24.59 3.50
N ARG A 784 27.80 23.29 3.29
CA ARG A 784 28.73 22.38 2.60
C ARG A 784 28.72 22.72 1.10
N VAL A 785 29.72 23.50 0.70
CA VAL A 785 29.94 23.90 -0.69
C VAL A 785 31.28 23.32 -1.13
N THR A 786 31.35 22.76 -2.34
CA THR A 786 32.59 22.16 -2.86
C THR A 786 33.18 22.98 -4.00
N ASP A 787 34.50 23.00 -4.12
CA ASP A 787 35.20 23.71 -5.20
C ASP A 787 35.26 22.88 -6.49
N THR A 788 35.13 21.55 -6.38
CA THR A 788 35.12 20.61 -7.50
C THR A 788 34.07 19.52 -7.28
N ILE A 789 33.59 18.93 -8.38
CA ILE A 789 32.66 17.80 -8.40
C ILE A 789 33.10 16.81 -9.48
N SER A 790 32.79 15.52 -9.30
CA SER A 790 33.01 14.53 -10.35
C SER A 790 32.06 14.78 -11.52
N SER A 791 32.50 14.50 -12.75
CA SER A 791 31.67 14.64 -13.95
C SER A 791 30.37 13.82 -13.88
N SER A 792 30.38 12.70 -13.17
CA SER A 792 29.22 11.84 -12.91
C SER A 792 28.15 12.46 -12.01
N LEU A 793 28.46 13.51 -11.24
CA LEU A 793 27.55 14.15 -10.30
C LEU A 793 27.09 15.54 -10.74
N THR A 794 27.46 15.98 -11.94
CA THR A 794 27.20 17.34 -12.45
C THR A 794 25.73 17.75 -12.32
N ASN A 795 24.79 16.85 -12.61
CA ASN A 795 23.36 17.14 -12.52
C ASN A 795 22.87 17.39 -11.08
N SER A 796 23.54 16.83 -10.07
CA SER A 796 23.12 16.91 -8.66
C SER A 796 23.55 18.21 -7.95
N TYR A 797 24.31 19.07 -8.64
CA TYR A 797 24.85 20.30 -8.08
C TYR A 797 24.49 21.51 -8.92
N PHE A 798 24.30 22.65 -8.27
CA PHE A 798 24.28 23.96 -8.90
C PHE A 798 25.68 24.56 -8.90
N CYS A 799 26.08 25.20 -10.00
CA CYS A 799 27.23 26.10 -10.01
C CYS A 799 26.77 27.49 -9.58
N VAL A 800 27.32 28.00 -8.49
CA VAL A 800 27.03 29.34 -7.97
C VAL A 800 28.32 30.14 -7.83
N GLU A 801 28.21 31.46 -7.89
CA GLU A 801 29.32 32.38 -7.62
C GLU A 801 29.20 32.90 -6.19
N ILE A 802 30.20 32.61 -5.35
CA ILE A 802 30.30 33.10 -3.98
C ILE A 802 31.68 33.74 -3.84
N ASP A 803 31.72 35.02 -3.48
CA ASP A 803 32.95 35.81 -3.33
C ASP A 803 33.86 35.77 -4.58
N ASN A 804 33.28 35.94 -5.78
CA ASN A 804 33.95 35.84 -7.09
C ASN A 804 34.64 34.50 -7.36
N LYS A 805 34.25 33.43 -6.64
CA LYS A 805 34.72 32.07 -6.87
C LYS A 805 33.55 31.17 -7.25
N LYS A 806 33.78 30.35 -8.29
CA LYS A 806 32.85 29.29 -8.68
C LYS A 806 32.83 28.21 -7.61
N LYS A 807 31.64 27.86 -7.18
CA LYS A 807 31.40 26.91 -6.11
C LYS A 807 30.18 26.03 -6.43
N TYR A 808 30.13 24.83 -5.87
CA TYR A 808 29.08 23.86 -6.15
C TYR A 808 28.24 23.56 -4.91
N ILE A 809 26.91 23.71 -5.05
CA ILE A 809 25.93 23.43 -3.98
C ILE A 809 25.05 22.27 -4.43
N HIS A 810 24.91 21.24 -3.58
CA HIS A 810 24.02 20.13 -3.89
C HIS A 810 22.55 20.59 -3.95
N LYS A 811 21.80 20.17 -4.98
CA LYS A 811 20.44 20.65 -5.24
C LYS A 811 19.45 20.34 -4.12
N GLN A 812 19.60 19.20 -3.44
CA GLN A 812 18.79 18.89 -2.26
C GLN A 812 19.06 19.86 -1.08
N THR A 813 20.31 20.30 -0.92
CA THR A 813 20.69 21.29 0.11
C THR A 813 20.09 22.66 -0.21
N ALA A 814 20.05 23.03 -1.50
CA ALA A 814 19.36 24.23 -1.96
C ALA A 814 17.85 24.21 -1.66
N CYS A 815 17.17 23.07 -1.85
CA CYS A 815 15.75 22.93 -1.46
C CYS A 815 15.53 23.16 0.02
N TRP A 816 16.40 22.61 0.87
CA TRP A 816 16.32 22.76 2.32
C TRP A 816 16.42 24.24 2.70
N LEU A 817 17.44 24.94 2.18
CA LEU A 817 17.66 26.37 2.42
C LEU A 817 16.44 27.24 2.08
N LEU A 818 15.74 26.93 1.00
CA LEU A 818 14.59 27.72 0.53
C LEU A 818 13.27 27.36 1.24
N THR A 819 13.25 26.33 2.09
CA THR A 819 12.02 25.83 2.73
C THR A 819 11.68 26.56 4.05
N ASP A 820 12.64 27.19 4.71
CA ASP A 820 12.63 27.59 6.14
C ASP A 820 11.68 28.73 6.60
N ASN A 821 10.55 28.98 5.93
CA ASN A 821 9.72 30.14 6.28
C ASN A 821 8.22 29.97 6.59
N LYS A 822 7.56 28.80 6.50
CA LYS A 822 6.12 28.72 6.86
C LYS A 822 5.68 27.37 7.46
N ALA A 823 4.83 27.49 8.49
CA ALA A 823 4.23 26.46 9.34
C ALA A 823 4.10 25.05 8.74
N ASN A 824 4.73 24.07 9.40
CA ASN A 824 4.57 22.66 9.10
C ASN A 824 3.34 22.10 9.82
N LEU A 825 2.42 21.47 9.07
CA LEU A 825 1.48 20.51 9.63
C LEU A 825 2.28 19.40 10.33
N SER A 826 1.97 19.10 11.59
CA SER A 826 2.67 18.03 12.32
C SER A 826 2.54 16.71 11.58
N ALA A 827 3.68 16.07 11.32
CA ALA A 827 3.79 14.76 10.67
C ALA A 827 3.22 13.62 11.54
N ASP A 828 2.98 13.90 12.82
CA ASP A 828 2.49 12.97 13.83
C ASP A 828 0.96 13.09 14.04
N ARG A 829 0.27 11.94 14.00
CA ARG A 829 -1.17 11.84 14.28
C ARG A 829 -1.47 12.06 15.77
N LEU A 830 -0.58 11.68 16.68
CA LEU A 830 -0.75 11.84 18.14
C LEU A 830 -0.77 13.32 18.54
N LYS A 831 0.16 14.12 18.00
CA LYS A 831 0.18 15.57 18.25
C LYS A 831 -1.05 16.29 17.70
N ARG A 832 -1.64 15.80 16.60
CA ARG A 832 -2.89 16.35 16.05
C ARG A 832 -4.11 16.07 16.92
N VAL A 833 -4.19 14.89 17.54
CA VAL A 833 -5.27 14.56 18.49
C VAL A 833 -5.11 15.35 19.79
N GLN A 834 -3.89 15.54 20.28
CA GLN A 834 -3.63 16.36 21.46
C GLN A 834 -3.89 17.86 21.23
N GLN A 835 -3.62 18.37 20.02
CA GLN A 835 -3.94 19.75 19.65
C GLN A 835 -5.45 20.00 19.44
N GLY A 836 -6.26 18.94 19.30
CA GLY A 836 -7.73 19.02 19.36
C GLY A 836 -8.33 18.71 20.73
N SER A 837 -7.49 18.55 21.76
CA SER A 837 -7.89 18.18 23.13
C SER A 837 -7.61 19.26 24.18
N ARG A 838 -7.45 20.53 23.78
CA ARG A 838 -7.43 21.67 24.70
C ARG A 838 -8.34 22.78 24.19
#